data_AF-E8RKV2-F1
#
_entry.id   AF-E8RKV2-F1
#
_cell.length_a   1.000
_cell.length_b   1.000
_cell.length_c   1.000
_cell.angle_alpha   90.00
_cell.angle_beta   90.00
_cell.angle_gamma   90.00
#
_symmetry.space_group_name_H-M   'P 1'
#
loop_
_entity.id
_entity.type
_entity.pdbx_description
1 polymer ?
#
loop_
_entity_poly.entity_id
_entity_poly.type
_entity_poly.pdbx_seq_one_letter_code
_entity_poly.pdbx_strand_id
1 'polypeptide(L)'
;MNVFSEAEKKLIEAVREGREARFEASEVIESSLICKLMLGLPLSPLIEPVMTPGGVRIFGAIIRGRINLDNGRGVDGTVMPGLVLDDCHIADGIDISYAQLGKLSLERSAISELRGVRAVIHGQLVANDIYPPNETSCCFVSLHSIWVEGDIQFRRARLRETPERDKNGTEQFAVDLRNSVVSGTVYMRDIDCSGTIALSLARIEGHVTFRNAKIVPRDEREMAVMARDCRIGGTLTLRSFDGQFISKGEVSLSRSVFGAVVLDGAHILPDRLDGVALDLHGCRIGGRLHFKNGFRNLGFTDLEGVSVGADIEARGAAFILGLSAIGLVVAGECDLSEVVTNDAQIDLQDARIGRALKIGGLHANVDLRRAQTRSFDDLGECDRNEKIKLDGFVYERLEHPIRFGNINRTDKERLKWLARQGSGYTYRRRQVLSHMIWGSPRLTVVQAEYKPQPFVQLANVLMAQGLEGECRQILKAKQWVETRHLRSPFRWFMKLFGLLYGFGYSSARASVTLIAYFFMGWVCFHVAIQNGFLVYDTQPVAAYVGGQTSVLDGTPVMIEAPPDVVKATSLFCREVDPAYYALDLMVPLVDLHVEDKCQINDAPGDRFLTFQRLSQFINQQSEAASIPLRIPQLNNALIEGDVISAFWRFFHKAYAMSGWLIVSLSILTFSGLLRHREK
;
A
#
# COMPACT_ATOMS: atom_id res chain seq x y z
N MET A 1 67.20 14.48 -37.35
CA MET A 1 65.85 15.02 -37.59
C MET A 1 65.25 14.69 -38.96
N ASN A 2 66.03 14.29 -39.99
CA ASN A 2 65.51 13.98 -41.34
C ASN A 2 64.57 12.76 -41.46
N VAL A 3 64.38 11.99 -40.38
CA VAL A 3 63.48 10.82 -40.34
C VAL A 3 62.06 11.21 -39.92
N PHE A 4 61.89 12.37 -39.28
CA PHE A 4 60.61 12.84 -38.77
C PHE A 4 59.98 13.86 -39.71
N SER A 5 58.66 13.83 -39.82
CA SER A 5 57.89 14.87 -40.52
C SER A 5 58.04 16.24 -39.82
N GLU A 6 57.68 17.33 -40.49
CA GLU A 6 57.70 18.66 -39.85
C GLU A 6 56.75 18.73 -38.64
N ALA A 7 55.59 18.09 -38.72
CA ALA A 7 54.65 17.98 -37.60
C ALA A 7 55.26 17.20 -36.41
N GLU A 8 55.98 16.12 -36.69
CA GLU A 8 56.65 15.32 -35.65
C GLU A 8 57.81 16.08 -34.99
N LYS A 9 58.60 16.84 -35.75
CA LYS A 9 59.65 17.72 -35.20
C LYS A 9 59.05 18.77 -34.27
N LYS A 10 57.95 19.41 -34.69
CA LYS A 10 57.19 20.38 -33.89
C LYS A 10 56.65 19.77 -32.59
N LEU A 11 56.15 18.54 -32.64
CA LEU A 11 55.75 17.80 -31.44
C LEU A 11 56.92 17.61 -30.48
N ILE A 12 58.07 17.11 -30.98
CA ILE A 12 59.25 16.83 -30.17
C ILE A 12 59.75 18.10 -29.47
N GLU A 13 59.80 19.23 -30.18
CA GLU A 13 60.24 20.52 -29.63
C GLU A 13 59.27 21.04 -28.56
N ALA A 14 57.95 21.02 -28.83
CA ALA A 14 56.95 21.45 -27.86
C ALA A 14 56.99 20.60 -26.58
N VAL A 15 57.13 19.28 -26.71
CA VAL A 15 57.22 18.35 -25.58
C VAL A 15 58.47 18.61 -24.73
N ARG A 16 59.62 18.82 -25.38
CA ARG A 16 60.88 19.14 -24.70
C ARG A 16 60.78 20.41 -23.86
N GLU A 17 60.07 21.41 -24.38
CA GLU A 17 59.82 22.68 -23.68
C GLU A 17 58.66 22.60 -22.68
N GLY A 18 58.00 21.45 -22.56
CA GLY A 18 56.83 21.27 -21.72
C GLY A 18 55.63 22.09 -22.15
N ARG A 19 55.57 22.54 -23.41
CA ARG A 19 54.45 23.29 -24.02
C ARG A 19 53.46 22.34 -24.71
N GLU A 20 52.33 22.90 -25.14
CA GLU A 20 51.36 22.19 -25.97
C GLU A 20 51.75 22.27 -27.45
N ALA A 21 51.60 21.16 -28.16
CA ALA A 21 51.82 21.07 -29.59
C ALA A 21 50.48 21.27 -30.32
N ARG A 22 50.33 22.39 -31.03
CA ARG A 22 49.11 22.74 -31.79
C ARG A 22 49.31 22.47 -33.27
N PHE A 23 48.35 21.82 -33.91
CA PHE A 23 48.39 21.40 -35.30
C PHE A 23 47.16 21.89 -36.06
N GLU A 24 47.29 22.00 -37.38
CA GLU A 24 46.15 22.15 -38.28
C GLU A 24 45.54 20.78 -38.58
N ALA A 25 44.23 20.72 -38.84
CA ALA A 25 43.44 19.48 -38.92
C ALA A 25 43.89 18.46 -39.99
N SER A 26 44.83 18.80 -40.87
CA SER A 26 45.41 17.93 -41.89
C SER A 26 46.77 17.33 -41.51
N GLU A 27 47.39 17.79 -40.43
CA GLU A 27 48.72 17.35 -40.01
C GLU A 27 48.65 15.97 -39.36
N VAL A 28 49.49 15.04 -39.86
CA VAL A 28 49.52 13.64 -39.43
C VAL A 28 50.71 13.38 -38.51
N ILE A 29 50.45 12.70 -37.39
CA ILE A 29 51.45 12.25 -36.43
C ILE A 29 51.34 10.72 -36.31
N GLU A 30 52.45 10.01 -36.45
CA GLU A 30 52.47 8.56 -36.25
C GLU A 30 52.35 8.22 -34.76
N SER A 31 51.46 7.31 -34.39
CA SER A 31 51.24 6.90 -33.00
C SER A 31 52.52 6.37 -32.33
N SER A 32 53.42 5.78 -33.11
CA SER A 32 54.71 5.26 -32.63
C SER A 32 55.59 6.34 -31.98
N LEU A 33 55.53 7.60 -32.46
CA LEU A 33 56.25 8.72 -31.84
C LEU A 33 55.66 9.04 -30.46
N ILE A 34 54.33 9.09 -30.36
CA ILE A 34 53.61 9.34 -29.11
C ILE A 34 53.97 8.26 -28.09
N CYS A 35 53.95 6.99 -28.48
CA CYS A 35 54.35 5.87 -27.62
C CYS A 35 55.79 6.03 -27.09
N LYS A 36 56.75 6.39 -27.95
CA LYS A 36 58.14 6.61 -27.52
C LYS A 36 58.28 7.76 -26.54
N LEU A 37 57.58 8.87 -26.76
CA LEU A 37 57.58 10.02 -25.85
C LEU A 37 56.98 9.67 -24.48
N MET A 38 55.87 8.93 -24.47
CA MET A 38 55.20 8.49 -23.24
C MET A 38 56.05 7.49 -22.42
N LEU A 39 56.70 6.55 -23.10
CA LEU A 39 57.54 5.52 -22.48
C LEU A 39 58.96 6.01 -22.14
N GLY A 40 59.35 7.21 -22.58
CA GLY A 40 60.71 7.72 -22.43
C GLY A 40 61.75 6.90 -23.21
N LEU A 41 61.37 6.41 -24.40
CA LEU A 41 62.26 5.63 -25.27
C LEU A 41 63.04 6.54 -26.23
N PRO A 42 64.23 6.09 -26.71
CA PRO A 42 64.95 6.79 -27.77
C PRO A 42 64.07 6.96 -29.02
N LEU A 43 64.03 8.17 -29.58
CA LEU A 43 63.20 8.49 -30.74
C LEU A 43 63.70 7.77 -32.00
N SER A 44 65.01 7.64 -32.10
CA SER A 44 65.72 6.82 -33.08
C SER A 44 67.02 6.30 -32.43
N PRO A 45 67.77 5.37 -33.07
CA PRO A 45 69.05 4.91 -32.54
C PRO A 45 70.08 6.03 -32.28
N LEU A 46 69.88 7.22 -32.87
CA LEU A 46 70.76 8.38 -32.76
C LEU A 46 70.15 9.54 -31.97
N ILE A 47 68.90 9.41 -31.49
CA ILE A 47 68.20 10.48 -30.78
C ILE A 47 67.76 9.94 -29.43
N GLU A 48 68.41 10.44 -28.38
CA GLU A 48 68.14 10.12 -26.98
C GLU A 48 66.67 10.40 -26.59
N PRO A 49 66.18 9.76 -25.51
CA PRO A 49 64.86 10.05 -24.95
C PRO A 49 64.66 11.54 -24.70
N VAL A 50 63.44 12.01 -24.98
CA VAL A 50 63.05 13.40 -24.71
C VAL A 50 62.33 13.47 -23.38
N MET A 51 62.82 14.31 -22.48
CA MET A 51 62.14 14.60 -21.22
C MET A 51 60.76 15.22 -21.49
N THR A 52 59.75 14.81 -20.72
CA THR A 52 58.34 15.19 -20.88
C THR A 52 57.82 15.94 -19.64
N PRO A 53 58.44 17.08 -19.23
CA PRO A 53 58.13 17.74 -17.95
C PRO A 53 56.68 18.21 -17.83
N GLY A 54 56.03 18.56 -18.94
CA GLY A 54 54.61 18.95 -19.02
C GLY A 54 53.68 17.85 -19.54
N GLY A 55 54.21 16.63 -19.72
CA GLY A 55 53.58 15.53 -20.43
C GLY A 55 53.46 15.73 -21.94
N VAL A 56 52.76 14.82 -22.60
CA VAL A 56 52.55 14.85 -24.06
C VAL A 56 51.19 15.48 -24.34
N ARG A 57 51.19 16.66 -24.96
CA ARG A 57 49.99 17.48 -25.17
C ARG A 57 49.85 17.87 -26.64
N ILE A 58 48.84 17.32 -27.31
CA ILE A 58 48.62 17.42 -28.76
C ILE A 58 47.23 17.99 -29.00
N PHE A 59 47.14 19.00 -29.86
CA PHE A 59 45.91 19.69 -30.22
C PHE A 59 45.73 19.71 -31.74
N GLY A 60 44.60 19.23 -32.27
CA GLY A 60 44.23 19.40 -33.68
C GLY A 60 44.88 18.44 -34.68
N ALA A 61 45.44 17.29 -34.26
CA ALA A 61 46.21 16.40 -35.13
C ALA A 61 45.43 15.13 -35.55
N ILE A 62 45.78 14.59 -36.73
CA ILE A 62 45.40 13.23 -37.14
C ILE A 62 46.45 12.26 -36.64
N ILE A 63 46.05 11.32 -35.78
CA ILE A 63 46.95 10.30 -35.25
C ILE A 63 46.79 9.03 -36.08
N ARG A 64 47.83 8.66 -36.81
CA ARG A 64 47.85 7.44 -37.63
C ARG A 64 48.35 6.27 -36.79
N GLY A 65 47.61 5.16 -36.82
CA GLY A 65 47.91 3.98 -36.05
C GLY A 65 47.32 4.04 -34.64
N ARG A 66 47.15 2.85 -34.04
CA ARG A 66 46.72 2.71 -32.66
C ARG A 66 47.78 3.28 -31.72
N ILE A 67 47.38 4.08 -30.73
CA ILE A 67 48.25 4.44 -29.62
C ILE A 67 48.27 3.25 -28.66
N ASN A 68 49.30 2.42 -28.75
CA ASN A 68 49.47 1.24 -27.92
C ASN A 68 50.47 1.51 -26.79
N LEU A 69 49.95 1.66 -25.57
CA LEU A 69 50.69 1.81 -24.33
C LEU A 69 50.40 0.63 -23.38
N ASP A 70 49.96 -0.52 -23.91
CA ASP A 70 49.71 -1.72 -23.11
C ASP A 70 50.95 -2.10 -22.29
N ASN A 71 50.75 -2.41 -21.01
CA ASN A 71 51.81 -2.65 -20.01
C ASN A 71 52.83 -1.48 -19.87
N GLY A 72 52.48 -0.30 -20.37
CA GLY A 72 53.35 0.87 -20.41
C GLY A 72 53.67 1.45 -19.04
N ARG A 73 54.95 1.75 -18.83
CA ARG A 73 55.48 2.47 -17.66
C ARG A 73 56.46 3.53 -18.12
N GLY A 74 56.62 4.56 -17.30
CA GLY A 74 57.64 5.58 -17.49
C GLY A 74 59.04 5.03 -17.26
N VAL A 75 60.03 5.91 -17.41
CA VAL A 75 61.44 5.59 -17.20
C VAL A 75 61.65 4.98 -15.82
N ASP A 76 62.45 3.93 -15.73
CA ASP A 76 62.71 3.17 -14.49
C ASP A 76 61.46 2.59 -13.80
N GLY A 77 60.39 2.33 -14.57
CA GLY A 77 59.15 1.74 -14.05
C GLY A 77 58.23 2.73 -13.33
N THR A 78 58.54 4.02 -13.40
CA THR A 78 57.74 5.11 -12.85
C THR A 78 56.41 5.29 -13.58
N VAL A 79 55.57 6.20 -13.07
CA VAL A 79 54.31 6.58 -13.72
C VAL A 79 54.62 7.35 -15.01
N MET A 80 53.97 6.98 -16.13
CA MET A 80 54.11 7.74 -17.37
C MET A 80 53.58 9.18 -17.21
N PRO A 81 54.13 10.14 -17.96
CA PRO A 81 53.59 11.49 -18.03
C PRO A 81 52.09 11.51 -18.40
N GLY A 82 51.43 12.65 -18.19
CA GLY A 82 50.07 12.84 -18.67
C GLY A 82 49.99 12.88 -20.20
N LEU A 83 48.95 12.26 -20.75
CA LEU A 83 48.61 12.31 -22.18
C LEU A 83 47.37 13.19 -22.36
N VAL A 84 47.50 14.27 -23.12
CA VAL A 84 46.41 15.17 -23.49
C VAL A 84 46.31 15.21 -25.00
N LEU A 85 45.19 14.69 -25.51
CA LEU A 85 44.81 14.72 -26.91
C LEU A 85 43.52 15.54 -26.97
N ASP A 86 43.58 16.68 -27.62
CA ASP A 86 42.47 17.61 -27.74
C ASP A 86 42.19 17.86 -29.22
N ASP A 87 40.94 17.77 -29.64
CA ASP A 87 40.54 18.00 -31.03
C ASP A 87 41.32 17.10 -32.02
N CYS A 88 41.63 15.87 -31.60
CA CYS A 88 42.42 14.91 -32.38
C CYS A 88 41.54 13.87 -33.07
N HIS A 89 42.00 13.34 -34.21
CA HIS A 89 41.35 12.24 -34.92
C HIS A 89 42.16 10.95 -34.79
N ILE A 90 41.59 9.94 -34.12
CA ILE A 90 42.26 8.71 -33.67
C ILE A 90 41.44 7.49 -34.09
N ALA A 91 41.45 7.21 -35.40
CA ALA A 91 40.58 6.18 -36.00
C ALA A 91 40.86 4.76 -35.47
N ASP A 92 42.11 4.45 -35.09
CA ASP A 92 42.54 3.10 -34.69
C ASP A 92 42.41 2.83 -33.18
N GLY A 93 42.05 3.86 -32.40
CA GLY A 93 41.84 3.77 -30.96
C GLY A 93 43.10 3.89 -30.10
N ILE A 94 42.88 3.77 -28.79
CA ILE A 94 43.92 3.89 -27.76
C ILE A 94 43.85 2.66 -26.85
N ASP A 95 44.98 2.02 -26.62
CA ASP A 95 45.12 0.95 -25.63
C ASP A 95 46.12 1.36 -24.55
N ILE A 96 45.63 1.48 -23.32
CA ILE A 96 46.40 1.74 -22.10
C ILE A 96 46.23 0.60 -21.10
N SER A 97 45.84 -0.59 -21.54
CA SER A 97 45.63 -1.74 -20.65
C SER A 97 46.88 -2.03 -19.83
N TYR A 98 46.73 -2.34 -18.55
CA TYR A 98 47.83 -2.59 -17.60
C TYR A 98 48.86 -1.45 -17.44
N ALA A 99 48.63 -0.28 -18.04
CA ALA A 99 49.56 0.83 -18.04
C ALA A 99 49.40 1.72 -16.78
N GLN A 100 50.43 2.53 -16.49
CA GLN A 100 50.37 3.54 -15.43
C GLN A 100 50.66 4.93 -16.00
N LEU A 101 49.71 5.85 -15.85
CA LEU A 101 49.80 7.21 -16.39
C LEU A 101 49.32 8.26 -15.38
N GLY A 102 49.93 9.44 -15.45
CA GLY A 102 49.58 10.56 -14.58
C GLY A 102 48.21 11.16 -14.89
N LYS A 103 47.79 11.21 -16.15
CA LYS A 103 46.50 11.77 -16.59
C LYS A 103 46.19 11.27 -18.00
N LEU A 104 44.90 11.11 -18.33
CA LEU A 104 44.44 10.96 -19.70
C LEU A 104 43.34 11.98 -20.02
N SER A 105 43.50 12.72 -21.11
CA SER A 105 42.51 13.68 -21.59
C SER A 105 42.30 13.48 -23.09
N LEU A 106 41.06 13.29 -23.51
CA LEU A 106 40.61 13.05 -24.88
C LEU A 106 39.55 14.08 -25.27
N GLU A 107 39.77 15.36 -24.95
CA GLU A 107 38.75 16.37 -25.16
C GLU A 107 38.46 16.55 -26.65
N ARG A 108 37.17 16.66 -27.02
CA ARG A 108 36.73 16.99 -28.39
C ARG A 108 37.32 16.08 -29.48
N SER A 109 37.72 14.86 -29.12
CA SER A 109 38.49 13.99 -30.01
C SER A 109 37.63 12.89 -30.62
N ALA A 110 37.89 12.56 -31.88
CA ALA A 110 37.25 11.47 -32.58
C ALA A 110 38.01 10.17 -32.32
N ILE A 111 37.37 9.17 -31.69
CA ILE A 111 38.02 7.93 -31.25
C ILE A 111 37.11 6.72 -31.43
N SER A 112 37.64 5.65 -32.02
CA SER A 112 36.89 4.40 -32.21
C SER A 112 36.75 3.59 -30.92
N GLU A 113 37.85 3.49 -30.16
CA GLU A 113 37.87 2.79 -28.88
C GLU A 113 38.94 3.31 -27.92
N LEU A 114 38.62 3.31 -26.62
CA LEU A 114 39.57 3.47 -25.52
C LEU A 114 39.56 2.18 -24.69
N ARG A 115 40.67 1.46 -24.66
CA ARG A 115 40.88 0.28 -23.81
C ARG A 115 41.83 0.63 -22.68
N GLY A 116 41.42 0.40 -21.45
CA GLY A 116 42.21 0.64 -20.25
C GLY A 116 41.95 -0.42 -19.19
N VAL A 117 41.94 -1.69 -19.62
CA VAL A 117 41.69 -2.81 -18.72
C VAL A 117 42.82 -2.89 -17.70
N ARG A 118 42.48 -2.82 -16.41
CA ARG A 118 43.47 -2.84 -15.30
C ARG A 118 44.54 -1.75 -15.38
N ALA A 119 44.27 -0.65 -16.08
CA ALA A 119 45.15 0.51 -16.08
C ALA A 119 45.09 1.25 -14.73
N VAL A 120 46.12 2.04 -14.42
CA VAL A 120 46.12 2.96 -13.27
C VAL A 120 46.34 4.39 -13.78
N ILE A 121 45.39 5.27 -13.46
CA ILE A 121 45.47 6.70 -13.73
C ILE A 121 45.55 7.43 -12.40
N HIS A 122 46.73 8.00 -12.10
CA HIS A 122 46.98 8.72 -10.85
C HIS A 122 46.29 10.10 -10.78
N GLY A 123 45.83 10.60 -11.92
CA GLY A 123 45.05 11.82 -12.03
C GLY A 123 43.63 11.55 -12.51
N GLN A 124 43.13 12.44 -13.37
CA GLN A 124 41.79 12.36 -13.93
C GLN A 124 41.78 11.68 -15.30
N LEU A 125 40.66 11.05 -15.63
CA LEU A 125 40.29 10.63 -16.98
C LEU A 125 39.23 11.58 -17.52
N VAL A 126 39.59 12.37 -18.53
CA VAL A 126 38.68 13.34 -19.16
C VAL A 126 38.39 12.89 -20.59
N ALA A 127 37.14 12.51 -20.86
CA ALA A 127 36.65 12.10 -22.17
C ALA A 127 35.43 12.94 -22.55
N ASN A 128 35.58 14.26 -22.43
CA ASN A 128 34.55 15.22 -22.80
C ASN A 128 34.51 15.39 -24.32
N ASP A 129 33.31 15.45 -24.88
CA ASP A 129 33.05 15.68 -26.29
C ASP A 129 33.71 14.64 -27.20
N ILE A 130 33.92 13.40 -26.73
CA ILE A 130 34.37 12.31 -27.60
C ILE A 130 33.26 11.84 -28.52
N TYR A 131 33.61 11.41 -29.73
CA TYR A 131 32.66 10.93 -30.72
C TYR A 131 33.27 9.88 -31.67
N PRO A 132 32.45 9.05 -32.33
CA PRO A 132 32.94 8.10 -33.32
C PRO A 132 33.62 8.82 -34.51
N PRO A 133 34.77 8.32 -35.02
CA PRO A 133 35.49 8.89 -36.17
C PRO A 133 34.61 9.13 -37.41
N ASN A 134 33.66 8.22 -37.64
CA ASN A 134 32.74 8.22 -38.78
C ASN A 134 31.33 7.84 -38.31
N GLU A 135 30.30 8.20 -39.08
CA GLU A 135 28.88 7.99 -38.68
C GLU A 135 28.48 6.53 -38.42
N THR A 136 29.16 5.56 -39.00
CA THR A 136 28.90 4.12 -38.83
C THR A 136 29.86 3.44 -37.84
N SER A 137 30.93 4.14 -37.43
CA SER A 137 31.93 3.59 -36.53
C SER A 137 31.44 3.55 -35.08
N CYS A 138 32.08 2.70 -34.27
CA CYS A 138 31.86 2.64 -32.83
C CYS A 138 32.66 3.74 -32.11
N CYS A 139 32.33 3.97 -30.85
CA CYS A 139 33.05 4.82 -29.91
C CYS A 139 32.81 4.24 -28.52
N PHE A 140 33.56 3.20 -28.16
CA PHE A 140 33.37 2.51 -26.90
C PHE A 140 34.56 2.69 -25.95
N VAL A 141 34.28 2.67 -24.65
CA VAL A 141 35.25 2.94 -23.61
C VAL A 141 35.28 1.76 -22.65
N SER A 142 36.28 0.90 -22.80
CA SER A 142 36.48 -0.29 -21.96
C SER A 142 37.51 -0.03 -20.87
N LEU A 143 37.05 0.20 -19.66
CA LEU A 143 37.85 0.53 -18.47
C LEU A 143 37.63 -0.54 -17.38
N HIS A 144 37.47 -1.79 -17.80
CA HIS A 144 37.24 -2.90 -16.89
C HIS A 144 38.39 -3.01 -15.87
N SER A 145 38.06 -3.05 -14.58
CA SER A 145 39.04 -3.10 -13.49
C SER A 145 40.06 -1.94 -13.48
N ILE A 146 39.75 -0.79 -14.10
CA ILE A 146 40.63 0.39 -14.02
C ILE A 146 40.71 0.92 -12.59
N TRP A 147 41.86 1.49 -12.22
CA TRP A 147 41.98 2.36 -11.05
C TRP A 147 42.17 3.81 -11.51
N VAL A 148 41.27 4.70 -11.10
CA VAL A 148 41.44 6.15 -11.26
C VAL A 148 41.47 6.83 -9.89
N GLU A 149 42.57 7.50 -9.55
CA GLU A 149 42.72 8.24 -8.29
C GLU A 149 41.94 9.57 -8.32
N GLY A 150 41.74 10.16 -9.49
CA GLY A 150 40.88 11.32 -9.70
C GLY A 150 39.46 10.99 -10.13
N ASP A 151 38.88 11.93 -10.87
CA ASP A 151 37.54 11.83 -11.47
C ASP A 151 37.57 11.20 -12.86
N ILE A 152 36.42 10.63 -13.25
CA ILE A 152 36.14 10.24 -14.63
C ILE A 152 35.05 11.16 -15.18
N GLN A 153 35.31 11.79 -16.33
CA GLN A 153 34.39 12.77 -16.91
C GLN A 153 34.00 12.40 -18.34
N PHE A 154 32.69 12.28 -18.57
CA PHE A 154 32.05 12.20 -19.87
C PHE A 154 31.02 13.32 -19.96
N ARG A 155 31.36 14.39 -20.69
CA ARG A 155 30.43 15.48 -21.00
C ARG A 155 30.18 15.53 -22.50
N ARG A 156 28.92 15.55 -22.95
CA ARG A 156 28.56 15.62 -24.39
C ARG A 156 29.22 14.54 -25.25
N ALA A 157 29.56 13.41 -24.63
CA ALA A 157 30.15 12.27 -25.31
C ALA A 157 29.08 11.54 -26.14
N ARG A 158 29.42 11.15 -27.38
CA ARG A 158 28.62 10.27 -28.23
C ARG A 158 29.24 8.89 -28.22
N LEU A 159 28.69 8.02 -27.40
CA LEU A 159 29.21 6.69 -27.13
C LEU A 159 28.40 5.67 -27.93
N ARG A 160 29.09 4.74 -28.58
CA ARG A 160 28.46 3.70 -29.37
C ARG A 160 29.18 2.38 -29.19
N GLU A 161 28.44 1.40 -28.70
CA GLU A 161 28.86 0.00 -28.63
C GLU A 161 29.20 -0.53 -30.03
N THR A 162 30.14 -1.47 -30.08
CA THR A 162 30.54 -2.09 -31.34
C THR A 162 29.51 -3.13 -31.81
N PRO A 163 29.25 -3.22 -33.13
CA PRO A 163 28.30 -4.18 -33.68
C PRO A 163 28.76 -5.63 -33.56
N GLU A 164 30.07 -5.90 -33.51
CA GLU A 164 30.61 -7.25 -33.46
C GLU A 164 30.66 -7.76 -32.01
N ARG A 165 29.88 -8.81 -31.69
CA ARG A 165 30.15 -9.60 -30.48
C ARG A 165 31.52 -10.26 -30.68
N ASP A 166 32.42 -10.13 -29.71
CA ASP A 166 33.73 -10.77 -29.84
C ASP A 166 33.58 -12.29 -30.07
N LYS A 167 34.57 -12.92 -30.72
CA LYS A 167 34.53 -14.37 -30.99
C LYS A 167 34.49 -15.24 -29.72
N ASN A 168 34.73 -14.65 -28.55
CA ASN A 168 34.75 -15.29 -27.24
C ASN A 168 33.45 -15.08 -26.44
N GLY A 169 32.45 -14.37 -26.99
CA GLY A 169 31.19 -14.05 -26.31
C GLY A 169 31.29 -13.03 -25.18
N THR A 170 32.37 -12.22 -25.07
CA THR A 170 32.43 -11.14 -24.09
C THR A 170 31.44 -10.02 -24.47
N GLU A 171 30.55 -9.68 -23.54
CA GLU A 171 29.67 -8.52 -23.66
C GLU A 171 30.54 -7.28 -23.81
N GLN A 172 30.43 -6.61 -24.97
CA GLN A 172 31.08 -5.33 -25.21
C GLN A 172 30.07 -4.24 -24.86
N PHE A 173 30.48 -3.31 -24.00
CA PHE A 173 29.63 -2.23 -23.49
C PHE A 173 30.03 -0.92 -24.17
N ALA A 174 29.11 0.03 -24.29
CA ALA A 174 29.48 1.38 -24.70
C ALA A 174 30.44 2.04 -23.69
N VAL A 175 30.21 1.79 -22.39
CA VAL A 175 31.15 2.11 -21.30
C VAL A 175 31.22 0.94 -20.33
N ASP A 176 32.40 0.35 -20.18
CA ASP A 176 32.68 -0.71 -19.21
C ASP A 176 33.52 -0.18 -18.05
N LEU A 177 32.92 0.01 -16.89
CA LEU A 177 33.58 0.36 -15.63
C LEU A 177 33.44 -0.79 -14.61
N ARG A 178 33.15 -2.02 -15.05
CA ARG A 178 32.96 -3.13 -14.13
C ARG A 178 34.23 -3.39 -13.33
N ASN A 179 34.08 -3.68 -12.04
CA ASN A 179 35.17 -3.93 -11.10
C ASN A 179 36.20 -2.78 -11.02
N SER A 180 35.86 -1.57 -11.48
CA SER A 180 36.75 -0.41 -11.40
C SER A 180 36.80 0.17 -9.99
N VAL A 181 37.90 0.86 -9.69
CA VAL A 181 38.07 1.65 -8.46
C VAL A 181 38.26 3.11 -8.86
N VAL A 182 37.37 3.99 -8.41
CA VAL A 182 37.43 5.43 -8.66
C VAL A 182 37.41 6.15 -7.32
N SER A 183 38.50 6.84 -6.98
CA SER A 183 38.56 7.59 -5.71
C SER A 183 37.80 8.92 -5.79
N GLY A 184 37.66 9.48 -7.00
CA GLY A 184 36.85 10.66 -7.27
C GLY A 184 35.40 10.34 -7.64
N THR A 185 34.82 11.21 -8.46
CA THR A 185 33.44 11.16 -8.95
C THR A 185 33.39 10.76 -10.43
N VAL A 186 32.35 10.02 -10.82
CA VAL A 186 32.05 9.75 -12.23
C VAL A 186 30.95 10.69 -12.71
N TYR A 187 31.32 11.56 -13.65
CA TYR A 187 30.41 12.54 -14.25
C TYR A 187 29.99 12.09 -15.64
N MET A 188 28.69 11.90 -15.85
CA MET A 188 28.08 11.64 -17.16
C MET A 188 27.03 12.71 -17.44
N ARG A 189 27.37 13.68 -18.30
CA ARG A 189 26.55 14.86 -18.55
C ARG A 189 26.29 15.05 -20.04
N ASP A 190 25.03 15.24 -20.42
CA ASP A 190 24.60 15.48 -21.79
C ASP A 190 25.09 14.39 -22.77
N ILE A 191 25.22 13.14 -22.31
CA ILE A 191 25.74 12.04 -23.13
C ILE A 191 24.65 11.44 -24.02
N ASP A 192 25.03 11.01 -25.23
CA ASP A 192 24.21 10.17 -26.12
C ASP A 192 24.89 8.81 -26.24
N CYS A 193 24.32 7.80 -25.58
CA CYS A 193 24.88 6.47 -25.47
C CYS A 193 23.99 5.46 -26.19
N SER A 194 24.52 4.87 -27.25
CA SER A 194 23.93 3.72 -27.92
C SER A 194 24.67 2.45 -27.48
N GLY A 195 24.05 1.71 -26.57
CA GLY A 195 24.61 0.55 -25.89
C GLY A 195 24.54 0.67 -24.38
N THR A 196 25.11 -0.32 -23.71
CA THR A 196 25.03 -0.46 -22.24
C THR A 196 26.12 0.31 -21.51
N ILE A 197 25.80 0.92 -20.36
CA ILE A 197 26.78 1.47 -19.40
C ILE A 197 26.89 0.52 -18.21
N ALA A 198 28.05 -0.12 -18.02
CA ALA A 198 28.26 -1.12 -16.99
C ALA A 198 29.15 -0.60 -15.85
N LEU A 199 28.61 -0.64 -14.63
CA LEU A 199 29.24 -0.25 -13.37
C LEU A 199 29.26 -1.42 -12.35
N SER A 200 28.93 -2.64 -12.78
CA SER A 200 28.83 -3.79 -11.88
C SER A 200 30.13 -4.03 -11.11
N LEU A 201 30.04 -4.29 -9.80
CA LEU A 201 31.20 -4.48 -8.92
C LEU A 201 32.12 -3.25 -8.79
N ALA A 202 31.78 -2.11 -9.38
CA ALA A 202 32.60 -0.90 -9.27
C ALA A 202 32.58 -0.36 -7.83
N ARG A 203 33.70 0.25 -7.42
CA ARG A 203 33.87 0.94 -6.16
C ARG A 203 34.21 2.40 -6.44
N ILE A 204 33.26 3.27 -6.17
CA ILE A 204 33.37 4.71 -6.44
C ILE A 204 33.22 5.42 -5.10
N GLU A 205 34.29 6.03 -4.60
CA GLU A 205 34.27 6.69 -3.29
C GLU A 205 33.42 7.98 -3.33
N GLY A 206 33.46 8.70 -4.46
CA GLY A 206 32.66 9.89 -4.71
C GLY A 206 31.23 9.62 -5.22
N HIS A 207 30.74 10.50 -6.09
CA HIS A 207 29.39 10.42 -6.64
C HIS A 207 29.36 9.72 -8.01
N VAL A 208 28.17 9.34 -8.46
CA VAL A 208 27.92 9.04 -9.87
C VAL A 208 26.76 9.88 -10.33
N THR A 209 26.99 10.75 -11.31
CA THR A 209 25.97 11.69 -11.77
C THR A 209 25.67 11.46 -13.24
N PHE A 210 24.43 11.13 -13.55
CA PHE A 210 23.88 11.19 -14.89
C PHE A 210 22.99 12.43 -15.00
N ARG A 211 23.39 13.40 -15.82
CA ARG A 211 22.62 14.63 -16.07
C ARG A 211 22.30 14.72 -17.55
N ASN A 212 21.02 14.84 -17.89
CA ASN A 212 20.53 14.94 -19.27
C ASN A 212 21.10 13.83 -20.19
N ALA A 213 21.27 12.62 -19.67
CA ALA A 213 21.82 11.51 -20.43
C ALA A 213 20.72 10.80 -21.22
N LYS A 214 21.01 10.44 -22.46
CA LYS A 214 20.17 9.57 -23.29
C LYS A 214 20.89 8.24 -23.47
N ILE A 215 20.27 7.17 -22.99
CA ILE A 215 20.84 5.83 -23.01
C ILE A 215 19.84 4.90 -23.71
N VAL A 216 20.29 4.28 -24.79
CA VAL A 216 19.51 3.37 -25.61
C VAL A 216 20.36 2.11 -25.87
N PRO A 217 20.06 0.97 -25.24
CA PRO A 217 20.67 -0.32 -25.52
C PRO A 217 20.57 -0.67 -27.01
N ARG A 218 21.44 -1.58 -27.45
CA ARG A 218 21.45 -2.00 -28.84
C ARG A 218 20.39 -3.09 -29.09
N ASP A 219 20.19 -3.97 -28.13
CA ASP A 219 19.23 -5.08 -28.15
C ASP A 219 18.21 -4.90 -27.01
N GLU A 220 16.94 -5.25 -27.23
CA GLU A 220 15.85 -5.22 -26.24
C GLU A 220 16.09 -6.15 -25.03
N ARG A 221 17.12 -7.01 -25.10
CA ARG A 221 17.54 -7.89 -24.00
C ARG A 221 18.65 -7.29 -23.12
N GLU A 222 19.29 -6.23 -23.58
CA GLU A 222 20.37 -5.56 -22.86
C GLU A 222 19.80 -4.56 -21.84
N MET A 223 20.58 -4.26 -20.80
CA MET A 223 20.23 -3.21 -19.85
C MET A 223 20.77 -1.87 -20.35
N ALA A 224 20.10 -0.77 -20.05
CA ALA A 224 20.67 0.55 -20.32
C ALA A 224 21.82 0.86 -19.36
N VAL A 225 21.58 0.61 -18.06
CA VAL A 225 22.56 0.82 -17.00
C VAL A 225 22.64 -0.43 -16.13
N MET A 226 23.82 -1.04 -16.10
CA MET A 226 24.08 -2.25 -15.32
C MET A 226 25.02 -1.92 -14.15
N ALA A 227 24.47 -1.61 -12.98
CA ALA A 227 25.20 -1.23 -11.77
C ALA A 227 24.88 -2.19 -10.61
N ARG A 228 25.11 -3.49 -10.83
CA ARG A 228 24.84 -4.54 -9.85
C ARG A 228 26.02 -4.76 -8.92
N ASP A 229 25.73 -5.05 -7.65
CA ASP A 229 26.76 -5.37 -6.64
C ASP A 229 27.87 -4.30 -6.54
N CYS A 230 27.56 -3.04 -6.85
CA CYS A 230 28.51 -1.92 -6.82
C CYS A 230 28.46 -1.18 -5.48
N ARG A 231 29.47 -0.36 -5.21
CA ARG A 231 29.51 0.53 -4.05
C ARG A 231 29.79 1.95 -4.51
N ILE A 232 28.88 2.86 -4.21
CA ILE A 232 29.06 4.30 -4.39
C ILE A 232 29.00 4.95 -3.02
N GLY A 233 30.12 5.49 -2.55
CA GLY A 233 30.21 6.14 -1.24
C GLY A 233 29.34 7.39 -1.16
N GLY A 234 29.26 8.15 -2.26
CA GLY A 234 28.40 9.31 -2.41
C GLY A 234 27.00 9.00 -2.94
N THR A 235 26.48 9.95 -3.71
CA THR A 235 25.11 9.92 -4.25
C THR A 235 25.10 9.44 -5.70
N LEU A 236 24.22 8.50 -6.02
CA LEU A 236 23.81 8.22 -7.40
C LEU A 236 22.70 9.21 -7.77
N THR A 237 22.95 10.05 -8.78
CA THR A 237 21.96 11.03 -9.26
C THR A 237 21.61 10.77 -10.72
N LEU A 238 20.34 10.52 -11.03
CA LEU A 238 19.79 10.59 -12.39
C LEU A 238 18.91 11.84 -12.47
N ARG A 239 19.37 12.88 -13.18
CA ARG A 239 18.71 14.18 -13.22
C ARG A 239 18.39 14.66 -14.63
N SER A 240 17.21 15.24 -14.76
CA SER A 240 16.69 16.03 -15.88
C SER A 240 16.41 17.46 -15.40
N PHE A 241 16.83 18.49 -16.14
CA PHE A 241 16.50 19.90 -15.81
C PHE A 241 16.02 20.66 -17.06
N ASP A 242 16.79 20.57 -18.14
CA ASP A 242 16.53 21.26 -19.42
C ASP A 242 16.45 20.26 -20.62
N GLY A 243 16.71 18.99 -20.35
CA GLY A 243 16.68 17.87 -21.30
C GLY A 243 16.35 16.57 -20.56
N GLN A 244 15.62 15.67 -21.21
CA GLN A 244 15.13 14.46 -20.56
C GLN A 244 16.31 13.50 -20.29
N PHE A 245 16.53 13.10 -19.03
CA PHE A 245 17.24 11.83 -18.80
C PHE A 245 16.30 10.73 -19.30
N ILE A 246 16.68 10.06 -20.38
CA ILE A 246 15.90 8.98 -20.99
C ILE A 246 16.74 7.72 -20.98
N SER A 247 16.22 6.70 -20.31
CA SER A 247 16.72 5.33 -20.42
C SER A 247 15.66 4.52 -21.13
N LYS A 248 15.95 4.01 -22.33
CA LYS A 248 15.17 2.91 -22.92
C LYS A 248 15.82 1.63 -22.44
N GLY A 249 15.14 0.79 -21.69
CA GLY A 249 15.74 -0.40 -21.07
C GLY A 249 16.01 -0.27 -19.59
N GLU A 250 16.28 -1.43 -18.99
CA GLU A 250 16.39 -1.61 -17.55
C GLU A 250 17.58 -0.84 -16.97
N VAL A 251 17.32 -0.14 -15.86
CA VAL A 251 18.32 0.43 -14.96
C VAL A 251 18.40 -0.49 -13.74
N SER A 252 19.43 -1.35 -13.72
CA SER A 252 19.63 -2.33 -12.64
C SER A 252 20.69 -1.85 -11.67
N LEU A 253 20.28 -1.63 -10.43
CA LEU A 253 21.09 -1.22 -9.29
C LEU A 253 21.20 -2.34 -8.23
N SER A 254 20.70 -3.55 -8.51
CA SER A 254 20.47 -4.58 -7.50
C SER A 254 21.70 -4.95 -6.66
N ARG A 255 21.45 -5.22 -5.38
CA ARG A 255 22.43 -5.60 -4.34
C ARG A 255 23.58 -4.60 -4.14
N SER A 256 23.43 -3.37 -4.62
CA SER A 256 24.43 -2.33 -4.50
C SER A 256 24.29 -1.52 -3.21
N VAL A 257 25.35 -0.81 -2.84
CA VAL A 257 25.41 0.06 -1.67
C VAL A 257 25.62 1.51 -2.13
N PHE A 258 24.74 2.40 -1.71
CA PHE A 258 24.78 3.82 -2.06
C PHE A 258 24.78 4.71 -0.81
N GLY A 259 25.51 5.82 -0.85
CA GLY A 259 25.34 6.89 0.15
C GLY A 259 23.94 7.50 0.07
N ALA A 260 23.45 7.80 -1.14
CA ALA A 260 22.06 8.19 -1.40
C ALA A 260 21.69 7.93 -2.87
N VAL A 261 20.40 7.87 -3.18
CA VAL A 261 19.89 7.74 -4.56
C VAL A 261 18.86 8.83 -4.84
N VAL A 262 19.08 9.59 -5.91
CA VAL A 262 18.21 10.71 -6.32
C VAL A 262 17.84 10.57 -7.78
N LEU A 263 16.54 10.39 -8.02
CA LEU A 263 15.91 10.26 -9.33
C LEU A 263 15.02 11.49 -9.56
N ASP A 264 15.52 12.43 -10.36
CA ASP A 264 15.03 13.80 -10.45
C ASP A 264 14.60 14.11 -11.89
N GLY A 265 13.30 13.98 -12.18
CA GLY A 265 12.77 14.13 -13.53
C GLY A 265 13.22 13.05 -14.54
N ALA A 266 13.76 11.93 -14.07
CA ALA A 266 14.20 10.83 -14.92
C ALA A 266 13.01 10.11 -15.58
N HIS A 267 13.16 9.77 -16.86
CA HIS A 267 12.19 9.03 -17.66
C HIS A 267 12.78 7.66 -18.01
N ILE A 268 12.24 6.61 -17.41
CA ILE A 268 12.69 5.23 -17.64
C ILE A 268 11.59 4.50 -18.41
N LEU A 269 11.94 4.03 -19.61
CA LEU A 269 11.08 3.33 -20.52
C LEU A 269 11.50 1.86 -20.53
N PRO A 270 10.60 0.91 -20.29
CA PRO A 270 10.96 -0.50 -20.40
C PRO A 270 11.17 -0.88 -21.87
N ASP A 271 12.08 -1.81 -22.15
CA ASP A 271 12.21 -2.39 -23.50
C ASP A 271 11.12 -3.42 -23.78
N ARG A 272 10.55 -4.04 -22.73
CA ARG A 272 9.42 -4.97 -22.82
C ARG A 272 8.25 -4.50 -21.97
N LEU A 273 7.03 -4.56 -22.52
CA LEU A 273 5.81 -4.11 -21.86
C LEU A 273 5.53 -4.75 -20.49
N ASP A 274 6.17 -5.89 -20.17
CA ASP A 274 6.06 -6.62 -18.91
C ASP A 274 7.37 -6.68 -18.09
N GLY A 275 8.39 -5.94 -18.52
CA GLY A 275 9.73 -5.97 -17.93
C GLY A 275 9.91 -5.06 -16.71
N VAL A 276 10.90 -5.40 -15.88
CA VAL A 276 11.43 -4.50 -14.86
C VAL A 276 12.23 -3.41 -15.57
N ALA A 277 11.90 -2.16 -15.31
CA ALA A 277 12.62 -1.01 -15.87
C ALA A 277 13.56 -0.38 -14.84
N LEU A 278 13.21 -0.48 -13.55
CA LEU A 278 14.04 0.02 -12.46
C LEU A 278 14.14 -1.05 -11.38
N ASP A 279 15.33 -1.61 -11.24
CA ASP A 279 15.65 -2.68 -10.29
C ASP A 279 16.58 -2.13 -9.19
N LEU A 280 16.09 -2.03 -7.95
CA LEU A 280 16.88 -1.77 -6.75
C LEU A 280 16.87 -2.97 -5.79
N HIS A 281 16.49 -4.17 -6.24
CA HIS A 281 16.34 -5.34 -5.37
C HIS A 281 17.56 -5.53 -4.45
N GLY A 282 17.33 -5.57 -3.15
CA GLY A 282 18.35 -5.82 -2.12
C GLY A 282 19.36 -4.69 -1.94
N CYS A 283 19.10 -3.47 -2.43
CA CYS A 283 19.99 -2.33 -2.23
C CYS A 283 20.07 -1.89 -0.77
N ARG A 284 21.24 -1.34 -0.39
CA ARG A 284 21.42 -0.64 0.89
C ARG A 284 21.76 0.81 0.62
N ILE A 285 20.89 1.71 1.06
CA ILE A 285 21.02 3.16 0.87
C ILE A 285 21.24 3.77 2.25
N GLY A 286 22.43 4.31 2.51
CA GLY A 286 22.78 4.86 3.83
C GLY A 286 21.97 6.13 4.17
N GLY A 287 21.68 6.94 3.17
CA GLY A 287 20.90 8.17 3.25
C GLY A 287 19.49 7.98 2.70
N ARG A 288 19.09 8.88 1.81
CA ARG A 288 17.71 8.97 1.30
C ARG A 288 17.56 8.39 -0.11
N LEU A 289 16.34 7.96 -0.44
CA LEU A 289 15.90 7.56 -1.77
C LEU A 289 14.81 8.51 -2.26
N HIS A 290 15.10 9.33 -3.26
CA HIS A 290 14.18 10.37 -3.74
C HIS A 290 13.75 10.13 -5.18
N PHE A 291 12.45 10.22 -5.43
CA PHE A 291 11.82 10.30 -6.74
C PHE A 291 11.06 11.63 -6.79
N LYS A 292 11.56 12.62 -7.54
CA LYS A 292 10.97 13.97 -7.54
C LYS A 292 10.93 14.61 -8.92
N ASN A 293 10.26 15.76 -8.99
CA ASN A 293 10.22 16.65 -10.15
C ASN A 293 9.76 15.93 -11.43
N GLY A 294 8.66 15.18 -11.35
CA GLY A 294 8.10 14.48 -12.51
C GLY A 294 8.89 13.25 -12.93
N PHE A 295 9.45 12.51 -11.96
CA PHE A 295 9.99 11.18 -12.20
C PHE A 295 8.92 10.25 -12.80
N ARG A 296 9.25 9.55 -13.88
CA ARG A 296 8.34 8.61 -14.56
C ARG A 296 9.05 7.31 -14.90
N ASN A 297 8.58 6.22 -14.32
CA ASN A 297 8.92 4.87 -14.74
C ASN A 297 7.72 4.23 -15.44
N LEU A 298 7.88 3.87 -16.72
CA LEU A 298 6.85 3.19 -17.51
C LEU A 298 6.90 1.67 -17.35
N GLY A 299 7.96 1.11 -16.76
CA GLY A 299 8.08 -0.32 -16.50
C GLY A 299 7.78 -0.67 -15.04
N PHE A 300 7.98 -1.94 -14.67
CA PHE A 300 7.86 -2.36 -13.28
C PHE A 300 9.03 -1.82 -12.44
N THR A 301 8.75 -1.50 -11.17
CA THR A 301 9.77 -1.03 -10.21
C THR A 301 9.95 -2.07 -9.11
N ASP A 302 11.16 -2.54 -8.92
CA ASP A 302 11.53 -3.51 -7.88
C ASP A 302 12.36 -2.85 -6.78
N LEU A 303 11.79 -2.73 -5.59
CA LEU A 303 12.42 -2.28 -4.34
C LEU A 303 12.41 -3.40 -3.28
N GLU A 304 12.30 -4.67 -3.67
CA GLU A 304 12.24 -5.78 -2.74
C GLU A 304 13.52 -5.88 -1.89
N GLY A 305 13.36 -6.03 -0.58
CA GLY A 305 14.46 -6.14 0.36
C GLY A 305 15.37 -4.90 0.45
N VAL A 306 14.95 -3.74 -0.08
CA VAL A 306 15.72 -2.50 0.01
C VAL A 306 15.76 -2.00 1.45
N SER A 307 16.93 -1.49 1.88
CA SER A 307 17.09 -0.80 3.16
C SER A 307 17.53 0.64 2.95
N VAL A 308 16.82 1.59 3.57
CA VAL A 308 17.05 3.03 3.50
C VAL A 308 17.30 3.57 4.91
N GLY A 309 18.47 4.17 5.13
CA GLY A 309 18.90 4.68 6.43
C GLY A 309 18.29 6.03 6.83
N ALA A 310 17.62 6.71 5.90
CA ALA A 310 16.83 7.91 6.16
C ALA A 310 15.42 7.76 5.54
N ASP A 311 15.04 8.65 4.63
CA ASP A 311 13.67 8.78 4.13
C ASP A 311 13.54 8.31 2.67
N ILE A 312 12.34 7.87 2.31
CA ILE A 312 11.88 7.69 0.93
C ILE A 312 10.89 8.79 0.61
N GLU A 313 11.19 9.59 -0.40
CA GLU A 313 10.31 10.65 -0.92
C GLU A 313 9.93 10.29 -2.36
N ALA A 314 8.68 9.87 -2.59
CA ALA A 314 8.18 9.55 -3.93
C ALA A 314 6.87 10.28 -4.27
N ARG A 315 6.59 11.40 -3.60
CA ARG A 315 5.35 12.15 -3.81
C ARG A 315 5.17 12.56 -5.27
N GLY A 316 4.03 12.21 -5.86
CA GLY A 316 3.71 12.53 -7.26
C GLY A 316 4.56 11.76 -8.29
N ALA A 317 5.37 10.78 -7.88
CA ALA A 317 6.12 9.94 -8.79
C ALA A 317 5.20 9.00 -9.58
N ALA A 318 5.53 8.72 -10.84
CA ALA A 318 4.76 7.79 -11.66
C ALA A 318 5.45 6.42 -11.78
N PHE A 319 4.78 5.37 -11.30
CA PHE A 319 5.18 3.96 -11.42
C PHE A 319 4.11 3.18 -12.19
N ILE A 320 4.11 3.30 -13.53
CA ILE A 320 2.95 2.97 -14.37
C ILE A 320 2.58 1.48 -14.37
N LEU A 321 3.55 0.56 -14.28
CA LEU A 321 3.27 -0.89 -14.17
C LEU A 321 3.30 -1.41 -12.73
N GLY A 322 3.43 -0.52 -11.74
CA GLY A 322 3.43 -0.87 -10.32
C GLY A 322 4.81 -0.88 -9.67
N LEU A 323 4.78 -1.15 -8.37
CA LEU A 323 5.90 -1.05 -7.45
C LEU A 323 5.88 -2.24 -6.50
N SER A 324 6.91 -3.10 -6.52
CA SER A 324 7.16 -4.07 -5.46
C SER A 324 8.15 -3.48 -4.46
N ALA A 325 7.79 -3.49 -3.18
CA ALA A 325 8.62 -3.04 -2.06
C ALA A 325 8.46 -4.00 -0.88
N ILE A 326 8.41 -5.31 -1.20
CA ILE A 326 8.27 -6.37 -0.21
C ILE A 326 9.52 -6.40 0.69
N GLY A 327 9.31 -6.43 2.01
CA GLY A 327 10.40 -6.43 2.98
C GLY A 327 11.23 -5.14 3.00
N LEU A 328 10.70 -4.04 2.45
CA LEU A 328 11.34 -2.72 2.48
C LEU A 328 11.60 -2.28 3.93
N VAL A 329 12.80 -1.80 4.23
CA VAL A 329 13.15 -1.23 5.53
C VAL A 329 13.52 0.24 5.37
N VAL A 330 12.81 1.13 6.05
CA VAL A 330 13.06 2.58 6.05
C VAL A 330 13.22 3.04 7.48
N ALA A 331 14.36 3.65 7.82
CA ALA A 331 14.59 4.15 9.18
C ALA A 331 13.75 5.40 9.48
N GLY A 332 13.51 6.22 8.47
CA GLY A 332 12.75 7.46 8.54
C GLY A 332 11.32 7.33 8.04
N GLU A 333 10.92 8.32 7.23
CA GLU A 333 9.60 8.44 6.62
C GLU A 333 9.56 7.81 5.22
N CYS A 334 8.42 7.25 4.84
CA CYS A 334 8.12 6.79 3.49
C CYS A 334 6.89 7.53 2.97
N ASP A 335 7.12 8.49 2.08
CA ASP A 335 6.07 9.28 1.45
C ASP A 335 5.81 8.79 0.03
N LEU A 336 4.68 8.09 -0.14
CA LEU A 336 4.15 7.62 -1.42
C LEU A 336 2.87 8.37 -1.80
N SER A 337 2.62 9.55 -1.23
CA SER A 337 1.40 10.30 -1.54
C SER A 337 1.33 10.71 -3.01
N GLU A 338 0.12 10.74 -3.57
CA GLU A 338 -0.14 11.19 -4.95
C GLU A 338 0.64 10.39 -6.03
N VAL A 339 1.16 9.22 -5.70
CA VAL A 339 1.85 8.34 -6.66
C VAL A 339 0.87 7.85 -7.73
N VAL A 340 1.33 7.87 -8.98
CA VAL A 340 0.51 7.50 -10.15
C VAL A 340 0.88 6.10 -10.64
N THR A 341 -0.07 5.16 -10.62
CA THR A 341 0.19 3.75 -11.00
C THR A 341 -0.74 3.17 -12.07
N ASN A 342 -1.65 3.93 -12.68
CA ASN A 342 -2.59 3.42 -13.69
C ASN A 342 -3.30 2.11 -13.25
N ASP A 343 -3.83 2.08 -12.02
CA ASP A 343 -4.45 0.92 -11.36
C ASP A 343 -3.52 -0.27 -11.03
N ALA A 344 -2.21 -0.15 -11.29
CA ALA A 344 -1.23 -1.17 -10.93
C ALA A 344 -1.04 -1.29 -9.40
N GLN A 345 -0.41 -2.39 -8.99
CA GLN A 345 -0.24 -2.72 -7.58
C GLN A 345 0.97 -2.00 -6.96
N ILE A 346 0.81 -1.54 -5.72
CA ILE A 346 1.89 -1.15 -4.81
C ILE A 346 1.98 -2.21 -3.72
N ASP A 347 3.06 -2.98 -3.70
CA ASP A 347 3.27 -4.05 -2.73
C ASP A 347 4.25 -3.63 -1.64
N LEU A 348 3.78 -3.50 -0.41
CA LEU A 348 4.54 -3.13 0.78
C LEU A 348 4.46 -4.24 1.83
N GLN A 349 4.26 -5.49 1.40
CA GLN A 349 4.22 -6.63 2.32
C GLN A 349 5.49 -6.70 3.17
N ASP A 350 5.34 -6.96 4.47
CA ASP A 350 6.45 -7.06 5.42
C ASP A 350 7.34 -5.80 5.52
N ALA A 351 6.91 -4.65 4.97
CA ALA A 351 7.66 -3.41 5.03
C ALA A 351 7.74 -2.87 6.48
N ARG A 352 8.89 -2.31 6.85
CA ARG A 352 9.17 -1.73 8.17
C ARG A 352 9.59 -0.27 8.02
N ILE A 353 8.76 0.64 8.50
CA ILE A 353 8.95 2.08 8.36
C ILE A 353 9.09 2.69 9.75
N GLY A 354 10.23 3.31 10.05
CA GLY A 354 10.59 3.71 11.41
C GLY A 354 9.83 4.92 11.93
N ARG A 355 9.33 5.81 11.05
CA ARG A 355 8.63 7.04 11.45
C ARG A 355 7.19 7.13 10.94
N ALA A 356 7.00 7.31 9.64
CA ALA A 356 5.69 7.58 9.08
C ALA A 356 5.55 6.97 7.67
N LEU A 357 4.38 6.40 7.38
CA LEU A 357 3.99 5.94 6.06
C LEU A 357 2.84 6.82 5.57
N LYS A 358 3.05 7.50 4.43
CA LYS A 358 2.04 8.33 3.78
C LYS A 358 1.59 7.69 2.46
N ILE A 359 0.29 7.44 2.32
CA ILE A 359 -0.30 6.79 1.12
C ILE A 359 -1.60 7.45 0.64
N GLY A 360 -1.79 8.74 0.89
CA GLY A 360 -2.99 9.46 0.44
C GLY A 360 -2.94 9.86 -1.05
N GLY A 361 -4.11 10.10 -1.66
CA GLY A 361 -4.22 10.53 -3.06
C GLY A 361 -3.79 9.49 -4.10
N LEU A 362 -3.82 8.20 -3.74
CA LEU A 362 -3.41 7.10 -4.62
C LEU A 362 -4.54 6.64 -5.54
N HIS A 363 -4.12 6.15 -6.72
CA HIS A 363 -4.97 5.38 -7.64
C HIS A 363 -4.39 3.99 -7.92
N ALA A 364 -4.25 3.17 -6.86
CA ALA A 364 -3.49 1.92 -6.84
C ALA A 364 -4.08 0.84 -5.93
N ASN A 365 -3.88 -0.44 -6.27
CA ASN A 365 -4.12 -1.51 -5.30
C ASN A 365 -2.91 -1.62 -4.35
N VAL A 366 -3.09 -1.29 -3.06
CA VAL A 366 -1.98 -1.27 -2.08
C VAL A 366 -2.00 -2.52 -1.19
N ASP A 367 -0.88 -3.24 -1.07
CA ASP A 367 -0.75 -4.38 -0.18
C ASP A 367 0.15 -4.05 1.02
N LEU A 368 -0.44 -3.87 2.21
CA LEU A 368 0.27 -3.56 3.46
C LEU A 368 0.33 -4.75 4.42
N ARG A 369 0.14 -5.98 3.92
CA ARG A 369 0.07 -7.14 4.82
C ARG A 369 1.37 -7.29 5.59
N ARG A 370 1.24 -7.43 6.92
CA ARG A 370 2.36 -7.54 7.88
C ARG A 370 3.33 -6.34 7.88
N ALA A 371 2.97 -5.22 7.24
CA ALA A 371 3.77 -4.01 7.30
C ALA A 371 3.69 -3.35 8.69
N GLN A 372 4.68 -2.53 9.02
CA GLN A 372 4.81 -1.88 10.32
C GLN A 372 5.25 -0.43 10.13
N THR A 373 4.56 0.49 10.81
CA THR A 373 4.96 1.90 10.87
C THR A 373 4.66 2.49 12.24
N ARG A 374 5.33 3.57 12.65
CA ARG A 374 4.92 4.30 13.87
C ARG A 374 3.68 5.14 13.59
N SER A 375 3.74 5.99 12.56
CA SER A 375 2.60 6.80 12.13
C SER A 375 2.11 6.37 10.76
N PHE A 376 0.79 6.35 10.58
CA PHE A 376 0.13 6.06 9.32
C PHE A 376 -0.73 7.26 8.92
N ASP A 377 -0.52 7.74 7.70
CA ASP A 377 -1.21 8.90 7.15
C ASP A 377 -1.79 8.55 5.77
N ASP A 378 -3.11 8.58 5.69
CA ASP A 378 -3.86 8.38 4.45
C ASP A 378 -4.41 9.71 3.89
N LEU A 379 -3.89 10.86 4.36
CA LEU A 379 -4.29 12.23 4.03
C LEU A 379 -5.79 12.53 4.23
N GLY A 380 -6.52 11.66 4.94
CA GLY A 380 -7.97 11.79 5.07
C GLY A 380 -8.74 11.55 3.75
N GLU A 381 -8.07 11.09 2.71
CA GLU A 381 -8.63 10.80 1.39
C GLU A 381 -8.82 9.28 1.27
N CYS A 382 -9.88 8.72 1.88
CA CYS A 382 -10.32 7.37 1.52
C CYS A 382 -11.17 7.42 0.25
N ASP A 383 -10.54 7.49 -0.91
CA ASP A 383 -11.25 7.47 -2.19
C ASP A 383 -11.69 6.04 -2.62
N ARG A 384 -12.62 5.99 -3.57
CA ARG A 384 -13.73 5.04 -3.68
C ARG A 384 -13.47 3.68 -4.31
N ASN A 385 -12.29 3.39 -4.88
CA ASN A 385 -12.19 2.30 -5.85
C ASN A 385 -11.04 1.30 -5.67
N GLU A 386 -10.25 1.39 -4.60
CA GLU A 386 -8.98 0.66 -4.51
C GLU A 386 -8.89 -0.36 -3.37
N LYS A 387 -8.28 -1.51 -3.65
CA LYS A 387 -8.17 -2.64 -2.73
C LYS A 387 -6.90 -2.51 -1.90
N ILE A 388 -6.97 -1.76 -0.80
CA ILE A 388 -5.89 -1.79 0.19
C ILE A 388 -6.02 -3.09 1.02
N LYS A 389 -4.94 -3.84 1.24
CA LYS A 389 -4.93 -5.03 2.11
C LYS A 389 -4.17 -4.72 3.40
N LEU A 390 -4.79 -4.93 4.56
CA LEU A 390 -4.22 -4.57 5.87
C LEU A 390 -3.91 -5.76 6.78
N ASP A 391 -4.07 -7.01 6.34
CA ASP A 391 -3.94 -8.15 7.24
C ASP A 391 -2.53 -8.21 7.89
N GLY A 392 -2.47 -8.04 9.21
CA GLY A 392 -1.23 -7.97 9.97
C GLY A 392 -0.52 -6.62 9.94
N PHE A 393 -1.11 -5.59 9.32
CA PHE A 393 -0.57 -4.22 9.34
C PHE A 393 -0.65 -3.65 10.76
N VAL A 394 0.44 -3.08 11.25
CA VAL A 394 0.55 -2.49 12.60
C VAL A 394 1.02 -1.05 12.51
N TYR A 395 0.33 -0.16 13.23
CA TYR A 395 0.67 1.25 13.36
C TYR A 395 0.32 1.78 14.75
N GLU A 396 1.14 2.69 15.31
CA GLU A 396 0.92 3.24 16.65
C GLU A 396 -0.04 4.44 16.62
N ARG A 397 -0.01 5.23 15.53
CA ARG A 397 -0.77 6.46 15.37
C ARG A 397 -1.37 6.56 13.98
N LEU A 398 -2.59 7.10 13.90
CA LEU A 398 -3.27 7.47 12.66
C LEU A 398 -3.37 9.00 12.60
N GLU A 399 -2.78 9.67 11.61
CA GLU A 399 -2.76 11.14 11.58
C GLU A 399 -4.13 11.77 11.26
N HIS A 400 -4.94 11.11 10.43
CA HIS A 400 -6.28 11.57 10.04
C HIS A 400 -7.37 10.58 10.53
N PRO A 401 -7.69 10.57 11.84
CA PRO A 401 -8.65 9.64 12.41
C PRO A 401 -10.10 9.97 12.00
N ILE A 402 -10.92 8.92 11.91
CA ILE A 402 -12.37 9.04 11.64
C ILE A 402 -13.04 9.84 12.76
N ARG A 403 -13.85 10.85 12.44
CA ARG A 403 -14.63 11.62 13.43
C ARG A 403 -16.13 11.52 13.15
N PHE A 404 -16.82 10.66 13.91
CA PHE A 404 -18.23 10.33 13.68
C PHE A 404 -19.24 11.42 14.08
N GLY A 405 -18.79 12.54 14.67
CA GLY A 405 -19.65 13.68 15.01
C GLY A 405 -20.26 14.38 13.79
N ASN A 406 -19.64 14.21 12.62
CA ASN A 406 -20.14 14.68 11.34
C ASN A 406 -19.77 13.63 10.28
N ILE A 407 -20.55 12.54 10.18
CA ILE A 407 -20.21 11.39 9.33
C ILE A 407 -20.18 11.82 7.87
N ASN A 408 -18.99 12.22 7.41
CA ASN A 408 -18.74 12.49 6.02
C ASN A 408 -18.77 11.18 5.24
N ARG A 409 -19.00 11.29 3.92
CA ARG A 409 -19.10 10.13 3.03
C ARG A 409 -17.86 9.21 3.11
N THR A 410 -16.69 9.80 3.33
CA THR A 410 -15.37 9.17 3.48
C THR A 410 -15.31 8.15 4.62
N ASP A 411 -15.87 8.46 5.78
CA ASP A 411 -15.84 7.56 6.97
C ASP A 411 -16.66 6.27 6.73
N LYS A 412 -17.77 6.39 6.01
CA LYS A 412 -18.60 5.24 5.59
C LYS A 412 -17.86 4.38 4.56
N GLU A 413 -17.02 4.99 3.72
CA GLU A 413 -16.22 4.31 2.70
C GLU A 413 -15.06 3.54 3.35
N ARG A 414 -14.33 4.13 4.32
CA ARG A 414 -13.30 3.43 5.11
C ARG A 414 -13.85 2.19 5.82
N LEU A 415 -15.03 2.28 6.45
CA LEU A 415 -15.69 1.13 7.09
C LEU A 415 -16.10 0.02 6.12
N LYS A 416 -16.61 0.38 4.93
CA LYS A 416 -16.98 -0.60 3.89
C LYS A 416 -15.75 -1.34 3.38
N TRP A 417 -14.62 -0.67 3.28
CA TRP A 417 -13.37 -1.25 2.84
C TRP A 417 -12.71 -2.13 3.91
N LEU A 418 -12.72 -1.73 5.19
CA LEU A 418 -12.28 -2.59 6.30
C LEU A 418 -13.07 -3.91 6.34
N ALA A 419 -14.33 -3.91 5.93
CA ALA A 419 -15.14 -5.13 5.82
C ALA A 419 -14.77 -6.03 4.62
N ARG A 420 -13.91 -5.54 3.69
CA ARG A 420 -13.52 -6.19 2.43
C ARG A 420 -12.04 -6.58 2.42
N GLN A 421 -11.55 -7.18 3.50
CA GLN A 421 -10.17 -7.70 3.59
C GLN A 421 -10.06 -9.05 2.85
N GLY A 422 -10.14 -9.00 1.52
CA GLY A 422 -10.03 -10.19 0.68
C GLY A 422 -8.61 -10.50 0.23
N SER A 423 -8.25 -11.78 0.30
CA SER A 423 -7.06 -12.35 -0.33
C SER A 423 -6.97 -11.88 -1.80
N GLY A 424 -5.90 -11.15 -2.12
CA GLY A 424 -5.61 -10.78 -3.49
C GLY A 424 -5.38 -11.99 -4.38
N TYR A 425 -5.55 -11.79 -5.68
CA TYR A 425 -5.05 -12.71 -6.69
C TYR A 425 -3.55 -12.94 -6.43
N THR A 426 -3.14 -14.19 -6.21
CA THR A 426 -1.74 -14.55 -6.21
C THR A 426 -1.21 -14.42 -7.64
N TYR A 427 -0.42 -13.39 -7.94
CA TYR A 427 0.50 -13.47 -9.08
C TYR A 427 1.63 -14.42 -8.66
N ARG A 428 1.35 -15.73 -8.76
CA ARG A 428 2.35 -16.76 -8.50
C ARG A 428 3.27 -16.77 -9.72
N ARG A 429 4.47 -16.21 -9.56
CA ARG A 429 5.62 -16.39 -10.46
C ARG A 429 5.71 -17.87 -10.82
N ARG A 430 5.29 -18.27 -12.02
CA ARG A 430 5.49 -19.63 -12.54
C ARG A 430 5.95 -19.54 -13.98
N GLN A 431 7.18 -20.01 -14.16
CA GLN A 431 7.90 -20.23 -15.41
C GLN A 431 6.95 -20.54 -16.58
N VAL A 432 7.00 -19.69 -17.60
CA VAL A 432 6.38 -19.93 -18.89
C VAL A 432 7.21 -20.99 -19.61
N LEU A 433 6.96 -22.26 -19.33
CA LEU A 433 7.33 -23.35 -20.21
C LEU A 433 6.12 -24.28 -20.35
N SER A 434 5.64 -24.39 -21.58
CA SER A 434 4.46 -25.13 -22.05
C SER A 434 3.10 -24.55 -21.64
N HIS A 435 2.25 -24.35 -22.65
CA HIS A 435 0.77 -24.37 -22.69
C HIS A 435 0.25 -23.33 -23.71
N MET A 436 0.78 -23.43 -24.94
CA MET A 436 -0.04 -23.18 -26.12
C MET A 436 -0.84 -24.48 -26.32
N ILE A 437 -2.15 -24.36 -26.62
CA ILE A 437 -3.12 -25.44 -26.92
C ILE A 437 -4.11 -25.70 -25.76
N TRP A 438 -5.27 -25.02 -25.86
CA TRP A 438 -6.55 -25.10 -25.11
C TRP A 438 -6.68 -24.50 -23.69
N GLY A 439 -7.55 -23.47 -23.61
CA GLY A 439 -8.27 -23.09 -22.40
C GLY A 439 -7.70 -21.89 -21.64
N SER A 440 -8.42 -20.77 -21.66
CA SER A 440 -8.17 -19.62 -20.77
C SER A 440 -8.08 -20.09 -19.31
N PRO A 441 -7.09 -19.64 -18.51
CA PRO A 441 -7.04 -19.99 -17.10
C PRO A 441 -8.29 -19.43 -16.42
N ARG A 442 -9.16 -20.31 -15.93
CA ARG A 442 -10.28 -19.89 -15.06
C ARG A 442 -9.67 -19.40 -13.74
N LEU A 443 -9.73 -18.08 -13.53
CA LEU A 443 -9.52 -17.43 -12.24
C LEU A 443 -10.53 -18.02 -11.25
N THR A 444 -10.06 -18.90 -10.36
CA THR A 444 -10.84 -19.35 -9.21
C THR A 444 -10.92 -18.21 -8.21
N VAL A 445 -12.09 -17.56 -8.15
CA VAL A 445 -12.42 -16.58 -7.09
C VAL A 445 -12.55 -17.35 -5.78
N VAL A 446 -11.47 -17.41 -5.00
CA VAL A 446 -11.55 -17.83 -3.60
C VAL A 446 -12.30 -16.73 -2.85
N GLN A 447 -13.41 -17.09 -2.20
CA GLN A 447 -14.14 -16.15 -1.34
C GLN A 447 -13.17 -15.56 -0.31
N ALA A 448 -13.08 -14.24 -0.30
CA ALA A 448 -12.34 -13.45 0.67
C ALA A 448 -12.67 -13.92 2.11
N GLU A 449 -11.70 -14.56 2.77
CA GLU A 449 -11.82 -14.93 4.18
C GLU A 449 -11.85 -13.64 5.02
N TYR A 450 -12.88 -13.47 5.85
CA TYR A 450 -12.98 -12.32 6.74
C TYR A 450 -11.84 -12.33 7.77
N LYS A 451 -11.11 -11.22 7.90
CA LYS A 451 -10.04 -11.03 8.89
C LYS A 451 -10.42 -9.93 9.89
N PRO A 452 -10.51 -10.22 11.20
CA PRO A 452 -10.91 -9.24 12.21
C PRO A 452 -9.78 -8.27 12.62
N GLN A 453 -8.52 -8.62 12.39
CA GLN A 453 -7.36 -7.87 12.89
C GLN A 453 -7.36 -6.38 12.49
N PRO A 454 -7.67 -5.97 11.24
CA PRO A 454 -7.65 -4.54 10.88
C PRO A 454 -8.64 -3.69 11.68
N PHE A 455 -9.79 -4.26 12.09
CA PHE A 455 -10.74 -3.55 12.95
C PHE A 455 -10.20 -3.37 14.37
N VAL A 456 -9.59 -4.43 14.92
CA VAL A 456 -9.04 -4.40 16.28
C VAL A 456 -7.84 -3.44 16.35
N GLN A 457 -6.95 -3.47 15.36
CA GLN A 457 -5.83 -2.53 15.25
C GLN A 457 -6.32 -1.08 15.28
N LEU A 458 -7.28 -0.73 14.41
CA LEU A 458 -7.82 0.63 14.35
C LEU A 458 -8.50 1.04 15.66
N ALA A 459 -9.28 0.15 16.27
CA ALA A 459 -9.94 0.43 17.54
C ALA A 459 -8.93 0.73 18.66
N ASN A 460 -7.86 -0.08 18.76
CA ASN A 460 -6.81 0.11 19.75
C ASN A 460 -6.07 1.44 19.55
N VAL A 461 -5.76 1.80 18.31
CA VAL A 461 -5.11 3.09 17.98
C VAL A 461 -6.01 4.26 18.33
N LEU A 462 -7.30 4.22 17.97
CA LEU A 462 -8.26 5.28 18.33
C LEU A 462 -8.41 5.42 19.85
N MET A 463 -8.42 4.31 20.59
CA MET A 463 -8.42 4.32 22.04
C MET A 463 -7.16 4.99 22.61
N ALA A 464 -5.98 4.62 22.11
CA ALA A 464 -4.71 5.23 22.51
C ALA A 464 -4.64 6.74 22.18
N GLN A 465 -5.35 7.19 21.14
CA GLN A 465 -5.49 8.61 20.77
C GLN A 465 -6.57 9.36 21.56
N GLY A 466 -7.25 8.74 22.54
CA GLY A 466 -8.31 9.36 23.34
C GLY A 466 -9.67 9.47 22.64
N LEU A 467 -9.83 8.84 21.47
CA LEU A 467 -11.07 8.84 20.67
C LEU A 467 -11.96 7.65 21.05
N GLU A 468 -12.38 7.60 22.32
CA GLU A 468 -13.17 6.49 22.87
C GLU A 468 -14.56 6.35 22.23
N GLY A 469 -15.14 7.45 21.77
CA GLY A 469 -16.42 7.46 21.05
C GLY A 469 -16.31 6.71 19.72
N GLU A 470 -15.28 7.04 18.96
CA GLU A 470 -14.94 6.52 17.65
C GLU A 470 -14.56 5.04 17.72
N CYS A 471 -13.71 4.68 18.69
CA CYS A 471 -13.33 3.29 18.98
C CYS A 471 -14.56 2.38 19.14
N ARG A 472 -15.54 2.81 19.95
CA ARG A 472 -16.79 2.06 20.16
C ARG A 472 -17.59 1.86 18.86
N GLN A 473 -17.56 2.84 17.96
CA GLN A 473 -18.24 2.72 16.67
C GLN A 473 -17.54 1.73 15.74
N ILE A 474 -16.20 1.69 15.72
CA ILE A 474 -15.42 0.70 14.98
C ILE A 474 -15.69 -0.73 15.48
N LEU A 475 -15.66 -0.95 16.79
CA LEU A 475 -15.95 -2.27 17.38
C LEU A 475 -17.38 -2.72 17.10
N LYS A 476 -18.34 -1.79 17.15
CA LYS A 476 -19.72 -2.09 16.73
C LYS A 476 -19.81 -2.46 15.25
N ALA A 477 -19.07 -1.77 14.38
CA ALA A 477 -19.02 -2.08 12.95
C ALA A 477 -18.42 -3.47 12.69
N LYS A 478 -17.34 -3.84 13.41
CA LYS A 478 -16.75 -5.19 13.40
C LYS A 478 -17.80 -6.27 13.71
N GLN A 479 -18.54 -6.12 14.82
CA GLN A 479 -19.60 -7.06 15.22
C GLN A 479 -20.71 -7.22 14.16
N TRP A 480 -21.09 -6.15 13.47
CA TRP A 480 -22.04 -6.22 12.35
C TRP A 480 -21.51 -7.04 11.16
N VAL A 481 -20.22 -6.96 10.86
CA VAL A 481 -19.59 -7.74 9.79
C VAL A 481 -19.51 -9.21 10.20
N GLU A 482 -19.03 -9.51 11.41
CA GLU A 482 -18.98 -10.87 11.97
C GLU A 482 -20.35 -11.54 11.96
N THR A 483 -21.41 -10.79 12.26
CA THR A 483 -22.79 -11.29 12.23
C THR A 483 -23.20 -11.85 10.87
N ARG A 484 -22.65 -11.34 9.75
CA ARG A 484 -22.96 -11.84 8.40
C ARG A 484 -22.40 -13.24 8.17
N HIS A 485 -21.32 -13.60 8.87
CA HIS A 485 -20.65 -14.89 8.76
C HIS A 485 -21.21 -15.96 9.71
N LEU A 486 -22.07 -15.59 10.66
CA LEU A 486 -22.72 -16.51 11.60
C LEU A 486 -23.83 -17.36 10.95
N ARG A 487 -24.11 -18.54 11.53
CA ARG A 487 -25.22 -19.44 11.14
C ARG A 487 -26.60 -18.81 11.41
N SER A 488 -27.61 -19.20 10.64
CA SER A 488 -28.93 -18.55 10.56
C SER A 488 -29.67 -18.23 11.87
N PRO A 489 -29.83 -19.14 12.85
CA PRO A 489 -30.58 -18.80 14.06
C PRO A 489 -29.84 -17.78 14.92
N PHE A 490 -28.53 -17.97 15.10
CA PHE A 490 -27.69 -17.09 15.89
C PHE A 490 -27.50 -15.72 15.21
N ARG A 491 -27.48 -15.68 13.87
CA ARG A 491 -27.45 -14.44 13.09
C ARG A 491 -28.67 -13.56 13.37
N TRP A 492 -29.87 -14.13 13.44
CA TRP A 492 -31.09 -13.38 13.73
C TRP A 492 -31.07 -12.78 15.13
N PHE A 493 -30.68 -13.58 16.12
CA PHE A 493 -30.48 -13.11 17.50
C PHE A 493 -29.46 -11.96 17.56
N MET A 494 -28.30 -12.13 16.94
CA MET A 494 -27.25 -11.09 16.92
C MET A 494 -27.70 -9.82 16.20
N LYS A 495 -28.49 -9.91 15.12
CA LYS A 495 -29.08 -8.72 14.48
C LYS A 495 -30.02 -7.97 15.43
N LEU A 496 -30.87 -8.69 16.16
CA LEU A 496 -31.79 -8.08 17.14
C LEU A 496 -31.00 -7.42 18.28
N PHE A 497 -29.98 -8.11 18.80
CA PHE A 497 -29.09 -7.59 19.84
C PHE A 497 -28.30 -6.35 19.36
N GLY A 498 -27.82 -6.34 18.12
CA GLY A 498 -27.17 -5.19 17.49
C GLY A 498 -28.11 -3.99 17.28
N LEU A 499 -29.38 -4.24 16.98
CA LEU A 499 -30.39 -3.20 16.80
C LEU A 499 -30.73 -2.53 18.15
N LEU A 500 -31.14 -3.35 19.13
CA LEU A 500 -31.65 -2.91 20.43
C LEU A 500 -30.55 -2.45 21.39
N TYR A 501 -29.44 -3.17 21.48
CA TYR A 501 -28.38 -2.90 22.47
C TYR A 501 -27.08 -2.39 21.85
N GLY A 502 -26.98 -2.34 20.52
CA GLY A 502 -25.73 -2.00 19.85
C GLY A 502 -24.60 -2.98 20.18
N PHE A 503 -24.92 -4.26 20.38
CA PHE A 503 -24.00 -5.30 20.86
C PHE A 503 -23.40 -5.03 22.25
N GLY A 504 -24.07 -4.23 23.10
CA GLY A 504 -23.56 -3.85 24.42
C GLY A 504 -22.67 -2.59 24.43
N TYR A 505 -22.44 -1.98 23.26
CA TYR A 505 -21.61 -0.77 23.13
C TYR A 505 -22.42 0.54 23.28
N SER A 506 -23.76 0.50 23.35
CA SER A 506 -24.61 1.70 23.42
C SER A 506 -25.58 1.69 24.61
N SER A 507 -25.25 2.45 25.66
CA SER A 507 -26.13 2.66 26.83
C SER A 507 -27.41 3.42 26.49
N ALA A 508 -27.35 4.37 25.55
CA ALA A 508 -28.53 5.12 25.09
C ALA A 508 -29.58 4.19 24.47
N ARG A 509 -29.16 3.26 23.60
CA ARG A 509 -30.09 2.29 22.98
C ARG A 509 -30.63 1.28 23.98
N ALA A 510 -29.82 0.83 24.94
CA ALA A 510 -30.30 -0.01 26.03
C ALA A 510 -31.39 0.70 26.85
N SER A 511 -31.18 1.98 27.18
CA SER A 511 -32.17 2.79 27.91
C SER A 511 -33.47 2.95 27.10
N VAL A 512 -33.37 3.28 25.81
CA VAL A 512 -34.54 3.38 24.92
C VAL A 512 -35.27 2.04 24.78
N THR A 513 -34.55 0.92 24.68
CA THR A 513 -35.15 -0.42 24.59
C THR A 513 -35.91 -0.76 25.87
N LEU A 514 -35.30 -0.51 27.04
CA LEU A 514 -35.93 -0.78 28.33
C LEU A 514 -37.18 0.09 28.53
N ILE A 515 -37.09 1.38 28.20
CA ILE A 515 -38.22 2.31 28.23
C ILE A 515 -39.31 1.86 27.26
N ALA A 516 -38.98 1.60 25.99
CA ALA A 516 -39.96 1.19 24.99
C ALA A 516 -40.66 -0.13 25.35
N TYR A 517 -39.93 -1.08 25.94
CA TYR A 517 -40.48 -2.36 26.39
C TYR A 517 -41.41 -2.19 27.60
N PHE A 518 -41.05 -1.30 28.53
CA PHE A 518 -41.94 -0.90 29.63
C PHE A 518 -43.22 -0.26 29.10
N PHE A 519 -43.12 0.72 28.19
CA PHE A 519 -44.28 1.36 27.58
C PHE A 519 -45.18 0.38 26.81
N MET A 520 -44.59 -0.61 26.13
CA MET A 520 -45.34 -1.67 25.46
C MET A 520 -46.17 -2.48 26.48
N GLY A 521 -45.57 -2.88 27.58
CA GLY A 521 -46.27 -3.57 28.67
C GLY A 521 -47.38 -2.70 29.28
N TRP A 522 -47.08 -1.45 29.58
CA TRP A 522 -48.05 -0.49 30.13
C TRP A 522 -49.28 -0.34 29.24
N VAL A 523 -49.09 -0.12 27.94
CA VAL A 523 -50.20 0.01 26.97
C VAL A 523 -50.99 -1.30 26.88
N CYS A 524 -50.31 -2.44 26.77
CA CYS A 524 -50.98 -3.74 26.69
C CYS A 524 -51.82 -4.04 27.93
N PHE A 525 -51.29 -3.85 29.14
CA PHE A 525 -52.03 -4.10 30.38
C PHE A 525 -53.13 -3.06 30.62
N HIS A 526 -52.95 -1.82 30.16
CA HIS A 526 -54.01 -0.82 30.16
C HIS A 526 -55.20 -1.27 29.30
N VAL A 527 -54.94 -1.77 28.09
CA VAL A 527 -55.97 -2.34 27.22
C VAL A 527 -56.60 -3.59 27.85
N ALA A 528 -55.80 -4.46 28.49
CA ALA A 528 -56.30 -5.66 29.15
C ALA A 528 -57.26 -5.33 30.31
N ILE A 529 -56.92 -4.33 31.13
CA ILE A 529 -57.75 -3.87 32.25
C ILE A 529 -59.04 -3.19 31.75
N GLN A 530 -58.94 -2.33 30.72
CA GLN A 530 -60.11 -1.66 30.14
C GLN A 530 -61.14 -2.64 29.57
N ASN A 531 -60.66 -3.72 28.95
CA ASN A 531 -61.51 -4.74 28.33
C ASN A 531 -61.86 -5.90 29.29
N GLY A 532 -61.44 -5.85 30.56
CA GLY A 532 -61.82 -6.84 31.58
C GLY A 532 -61.14 -8.20 31.45
N PHE A 533 -59.95 -8.26 30.84
CA PHE A 533 -59.17 -9.50 30.71
C PHE A 533 -58.37 -9.86 31.97
N LEU A 534 -58.12 -8.89 32.85
CA LEU A 534 -57.51 -9.08 34.17
C LEU A 534 -58.59 -9.08 35.26
N VAL A 535 -58.54 -10.07 36.13
CA VAL A 535 -59.50 -10.35 37.20
C VAL A 535 -58.72 -10.60 38.49
N TYR A 536 -59.27 -10.23 39.64
CA TYR A 536 -58.60 -10.50 40.91
C TYR A 536 -58.30 -12.00 41.12
N ASP A 537 -57.09 -12.31 41.61
CA ASP A 537 -56.73 -13.64 42.10
C ASP A 537 -57.48 -13.92 43.40
N THR A 538 -58.76 -14.29 43.27
CA THR A 538 -59.46 -14.93 44.37
C THR A 538 -59.09 -16.39 44.32
N GLN A 539 -58.14 -16.82 45.14
CA GLN A 539 -58.19 -18.18 45.66
C GLN A 539 -59.63 -18.37 46.15
N PRO A 540 -60.37 -19.40 45.73
CA PRO A 540 -61.69 -19.65 46.29
C PRO A 540 -61.47 -20.00 47.76
N VAL A 541 -61.45 -18.99 48.62
CA VAL A 541 -61.77 -19.17 50.03
C VAL A 541 -63.17 -19.74 49.97
N ALA A 542 -63.28 -21.03 50.28
CA ALA A 542 -64.52 -21.78 50.25
C ALA A 542 -65.65 -20.89 50.77
N ALA A 543 -66.54 -20.48 49.87
CA ALA A 543 -67.75 -19.76 50.23
C ALA A 543 -68.72 -20.76 50.87
N TYR A 544 -68.32 -21.34 51.99
CA TYR A 544 -69.14 -22.08 52.92
C TYR A 544 -68.76 -21.61 54.31
N VAL A 545 -69.34 -20.48 54.71
CA VAL A 545 -69.36 -20.05 56.10
C VAL A 545 -70.76 -20.36 56.64
N GLY A 546 -70.84 -21.46 57.39
CA GLY A 546 -71.80 -21.66 58.49
C GLY A 546 -73.29 -21.66 58.16
N GLY A 547 -73.78 -22.75 57.56
CA GLY A 547 -75.17 -23.18 57.80
C GLY A 547 -75.16 -24.19 58.95
N GLN A 548 -75.62 -23.80 60.14
CA GLN A 548 -75.73 -24.69 61.29
C GLN A 548 -76.49 -25.98 60.92
N THR A 549 -75.85 -27.14 61.04
CA THR A 549 -76.57 -28.42 61.12
C THR A 549 -77.31 -28.47 62.45
N SER A 550 -78.59 -28.12 62.47
CA SER A 550 -79.44 -28.44 63.62
C SER A 550 -80.01 -29.85 63.42
N VAL A 551 -79.66 -30.76 64.31
CA VAL A 551 -80.18 -32.13 64.35
C VAL A 551 -81.50 -32.11 65.12
N LEU A 552 -82.60 -32.44 64.45
CA LEU A 552 -83.84 -32.90 65.10
C LEU A 552 -84.16 -34.29 64.54
N ASP A 553 -84.26 -35.29 65.43
CA ASP A 553 -84.65 -36.68 65.15
C ASP A 553 -83.91 -37.38 63.99
N GLY A 554 -82.57 -37.39 64.06
CA GLY A 554 -81.75 -38.42 63.40
C GLY A 554 -81.74 -38.46 61.86
N THR A 555 -82.32 -37.48 61.17
CA THR A 555 -82.27 -37.38 59.70
C THR A 555 -81.62 -36.06 59.25
N PRO A 556 -80.60 -36.09 58.36
CA PRO A 556 -79.99 -34.87 57.86
C PRO A 556 -80.91 -34.19 56.84
N VAL A 557 -81.38 -32.99 57.17
CA VAL A 557 -82.08 -32.12 56.22
C VAL A 557 -81.06 -31.22 55.52
N MET A 558 -80.97 -31.33 54.20
CA MET A 558 -80.22 -30.42 53.35
C MET A 558 -81.03 -29.14 53.17
N ILE A 559 -80.52 -28.00 53.63
CA ILE A 559 -81.11 -26.70 53.28
C ILE A 559 -80.64 -26.37 51.86
N GLU A 560 -81.56 -26.37 50.90
CA GLU A 560 -81.32 -25.82 49.56
C GLU A 560 -80.96 -24.33 49.67
N ALA A 561 -79.87 -23.95 49.01
CA ALA A 561 -79.46 -22.56 48.93
C ALA A 561 -80.55 -21.71 48.24
N PRO A 562 -80.84 -20.49 48.71
CA PRO A 562 -81.84 -19.62 48.09
C PRO A 562 -81.48 -19.29 46.62
N PRO A 563 -82.47 -19.06 45.74
CA PRO A 563 -82.28 -18.97 44.29
C PRO A 563 -81.49 -17.75 43.78
N ASP A 564 -80.99 -16.89 44.68
CA ASP A 564 -80.34 -15.62 44.33
C ASP A 564 -78.80 -15.64 44.44
N VAL A 565 -78.17 -16.81 44.62
CA VAL A 565 -76.70 -16.91 44.62
C VAL A 565 -76.19 -16.94 43.18
N VAL A 566 -76.03 -15.75 42.59
CA VAL A 566 -75.25 -15.55 41.37
C VAL A 566 -73.82 -16.02 41.64
N LYS A 567 -73.38 -17.07 40.94
CA LYS A 567 -71.98 -17.52 40.89
C LYS A 567 -71.13 -16.29 40.63
N ALA A 568 -70.24 -15.93 41.58
CA ALA A 568 -69.47 -14.70 41.53
C ALA A 568 -68.80 -14.55 40.16
N THR A 569 -69.34 -13.60 39.38
CA THR A 569 -68.74 -13.10 38.16
C THR A 569 -67.37 -12.56 38.54
N SER A 570 -66.34 -12.98 37.81
CA SER A 570 -64.97 -12.56 37.98
C SER A 570 -64.85 -11.05 38.25
N LEU A 571 -64.32 -10.69 39.43
CA LEU A 571 -64.15 -9.29 39.82
C LEU A 571 -63.01 -8.67 39.00
N PHE A 572 -63.33 -7.76 38.07
CA PHE A 572 -62.32 -7.15 37.19
C PHE A 572 -61.28 -6.35 37.97
N CYS A 573 -60.00 -6.53 37.62
CA CYS A 573 -58.88 -5.85 38.25
C CYS A 573 -58.78 -4.39 37.76
N ARG A 574 -59.58 -3.48 38.32
CA ARG A 574 -59.64 -2.06 37.92
C ARG A 574 -58.85 -1.10 38.81
N GLU A 575 -58.53 -1.49 40.05
CA GLU A 575 -57.84 -0.61 41.02
C GLU A 575 -56.32 -0.71 40.93
N VAL A 576 -55.80 -1.59 40.07
CA VAL A 576 -54.37 -1.74 39.84
C VAL A 576 -53.91 -0.78 38.76
N ASP A 577 -52.88 0.02 39.05
CA ASP A 577 -52.22 0.84 38.05
C ASP A 577 -51.52 -0.06 37.02
N PRO A 578 -51.90 0.01 35.73
CA PRO A 578 -51.29 -0.81 34.69
C PRO A 578 -49.77 -0.59 34.54
N ALA A 579 -49.25 0.58 34.94
CA ALA A 579 -47.82 0.88 34.89
C ALA A 579 -47.04 0.13 35.97
N TYR A 580 -47.55 0.09 37.21
CA TYR A 580 -46.91 -0.70 38.28
C TYR A 580 -47.00 -2.20 38.00
N TYR A 581 -48.14 -2.67 37.48
CA TYR A 581 -48.31 -4.05 37.06
C TYR A 581 -47.30 -4.46 35.97
N ALA A 582 -47.09 -3.61 34.96
CA ALA A 582 -46.10 -3.85 33.93
C ALA A 582 -44.66 -3.85 34.48
N LEU A 583 -44.35 -2.97 35.43
CA LEU A 583 -43.01 -2.87 36.02
C LEU A 583 -42.67 -4.10 36.87
N ASP A 584 -43.61 -4.53 37.70
CA ASP A 584 -43.52 -5.70 38.58
C ASP A 584 -43.20 -6.96 37.77
N LEU A 585 -43.98 -7.19 36.70
CA LEU A 585 -43.81 -8.35 35.83
C LEU A 585 -42.53 -8.28 34.96
N MET A 586 -42.04 -7.08 34.65
CA MET A 586 -40.85 -6.88 33.79
C MET A 586 -39.54 -7.06 34.56
N VAL A 587 -39.47 -6.59 35.81
CA VAL A 587 -38.22 -6.47 36.57
C VAL A 587 -38.17 -7.53 37.67
N PRO A 588 -37.51 -8.68 37.45
CA PRO A 588 -37.56 -9.79 38.40
C PRO A 588 -36.89 -9.54 39.75
N LEU A 589 -36.12 -8.47 39.88
CA LEU A 589 -35.49 -8.08 41.15
C LEU A 589 -36.38 -7.17 42.01
N VAL A 590 -37.47 -6.62 41.46
CA VAL A 590 -38.34 -5.67 42.15
C VAL A 590 -39.70 -6.31 42.25
N ASP A 591 -40.01 -6.82 43.44
CA ASP A 591 -41.30 -7.44 43.75
C ASP A 591 -42.20 -6.42 44.46
N LEU A 592 -43.22 -5.94 43.75
CA LEU A 592 -44.22 -5.01 44.24
C LEU A 592 -45.48 -5.74 44.76
N HIS A 593 -45.54 -7.08 44.66
CA HIS A 593 -46.70 -7.93 44.98
C HIS A 593 -47.99 -7.44 44.29
N VAL A 594 -47.88 -6.76 43.15
CA VAL A 594 -49.01 -6.26 42.36
C VAL A 594 -49.45 -7.32 41.35
N GLU A 595 -48.53 -8.13 40.84
CA GLU A 595 -48.83 -9.26 39.95
C GLU A 595 -49.70 -10.33 40.61
N ASP A 596 -49.46 -10.65 41.89
CA ASP A 596 -50.21 -11.64 42.66
C ASP A 596 -51.70 -11.28 42.87
N LYS A 597 -52.07 -10.03 42.58
CA LYS A 597 -53.44 -9.54 42.78
C LYS A 597 -54.35 -9.83 41.60
N CYS A 598 -53.83 -10.00 40.39
CA CYS A 598 -54.65 -10.14 39.18
C CYS A 598 -54.23 -11.36 38.35
N GLN A 599 -55.19 -12.22 38.01
CA GLN A 599 -55.03 -13.28 37.02
C GLN A 599 -55.72 -12.93 35.69
N ILE A 600 -55.43 -13.69 34.64
CA ILE A 600 -56.13 -13.57 33.36
C ILE A 600 -57.41 -14.40 33.40
N ASN A 601 -58.53 -13.79 33.01
CA ASN A 601 -59.85 -14.41 33.03
C ASN A 601 -59.94 -15.59 32.06
N ASP A 602 -60.32 -16.78 32.56
CA ASP A 602 -60.48 -17.99 31.76
C ASP A 602 -61.78 -18.04 30.95
N ALA A 603 -62.77 -17.17 31.24
CA ALA A 603 -64.00 -17.05 30.46
C ALA A 603 -64.44 -15.58 30.39
N PRO A 604 -64.36 -14.91 29.22
CA PRO A 604 -64.81 -13.53 29.12
C PRO A 604 -66.32 -13.48 29.32
N GLY A 605 -66.78 -12.93 30.44
CA GLY A 605 -68.21 -12.71 30.68
C GLY A 605 -68.77 -11.68 29.70
N ASP A 606 -69.65 -12.12 28.80
CA ASP A 606 -70.69 -11.41 28.01
C ASP A 606 -70.44 -10.00 27.45
N ARG A 607 -69.21 -9.48 27.44
CA ARG A 607 -68.89 -8.13 26.93
C ARG A 607 -67.97 -8.17 25.71
N PHE A 608 -68.38 -8.92 24.68
CA PHE A 608 -67.91 -8.72 23.30
C PHE A 608 -68.93 -7.87 22.52
N LEU A 609 -69.00 -6.57 22.83
CA LEU A 609 -69.83 -5.59 22.11
C LEU A 609 -69.01 -4.41 21.58
N THR A 610 -67.86 -4.68 20.95
CA THR A 610 -67.02 -3.63 20.35
C THR A 610 -66.88 -3.69 18.83
N PHE A 611 -67.39 -4.72 18.14
CA PHE A 611 -67.50 -4.70 16.67
C PHE A 611 -68.91 -4.40 16.13
N GLN A 612 -69.95 -4.46 16.97
CA GLN A 612 -71.33 -4.21 16.53
C GLN A 612 -71.63 -2.71 16.32
N ARG A 613 -70.89 -1.81 16.96
CA ARG A 613 -71.04 -0.35 16.78
C ARG A 613 -70.36 0.18 15.51
N LEU A 614 -69.33 -0.49 14.99
CA LEU A 614 -68.62 -0.06 13.78
C LEU A 614 -69.39 -0.45 12.52
N SER A 615 -70.08 -1.59 12.50
CA SER A 615 -70.97 -1.97 11.39
C SER A 615 -72.22 -1.11 11.33
N GLN A 616 -72.77 -0.69 12.48
CA GLN A 616 -73.88 0.28 12.53
C GLN A 616 -73.44 1.67 12.07
N PHE A 617 -72.24 2.13 12.43
CA PHE A 617 -71.70 3.42 11.96
C PHE A 617 -71.44 3.45 10.45
N ILE A 618 -70.94 2.35 9.87
CA ILE A 618 -70.66 2.25 8.43
C ILE A 618 -71.96 2.12 7.62
N ASN A 619 -72.94 1.36 8.09
CA ASN A 619 -74.24 1.22 7.41
C ASN A 619 -75.11 2.49 7.49
N GLN A 620 -74.87 3.37 8.47
CA GLN A 620 -75.60 4.64 8.60
C GLN A 620 -74.99 5.77 7.73
N GLN A 621 -73.75 5.62 7.26
CA GLN A 621 -73.09 6.59 6.36
C GLN A 621 -73.16 6.23 4.87
N SER A 622 -73.65 5.04 4.50
CA SER A 622 -73.65 4.58 3.10
C SER A 622 -74.85 5.03 2.25
N GLU A 623 -75.78 5.82 2.77
CA GLU A 623 -76.82 6.47 1.92
C GLU A 623 -76.29 7.70 1.16
N ALA A 624 -75.06 8.17 1.41
CA ALA A 624 -74.54 9.41 0.82
C ALA A 624 -73.38 9.27 -0.19
N ALA A 625 -72.91 8.06 -0.54
CA ALA A 625 -71.82 7.93 -1.53
C ALA A 625 -71.94 6.67 -2.40
N SER A 626 -72.22 6.89 -3.69
CA SER A 626 -72.27 5.91 -4.77
C SER A 626 -70.87 5.42 -5.16
N ILE A 627 -70.30 4.47 -4.40
CA ILE A 627 -69.10 3.73 -4.82
C ILE A 627 -69.33 2.22 -4.59
N PRO A 628 -69.29 1.37 -5.62
CA PRO A 628 -69.49 -0.06 -5.47
C PRO A 628 -68.18 -0.73 -5.04
N LEU A 629 -67.85 -0.69 -3.74
CA LEU A 629 -66.83 -1.55 -3.17
C LEU A 629 -67.46 -2.88 -2.79
N ARG A 630 -67.25 -3.89 -3.65
CA ARG A 630 -67.65 -5.28 -3.40
C ARG A 630 -66.70 -5.86 -2.35
N ILE A 631 -66.97 -5.60 -1.08
CA ILE A 631 -66.28 -6.25 0.04
C ILE A 631 -66.80 -7.69 0.09
N PRO A 632 -65.93 -8.72 0.05
CA PRO A 632 -66.39 -10.10 0.26
C PRO A 632 -67.06 -10.15 1.62
N GLN A 633 -68.23 -10.80 1.70
CA GLN A 633 -68.89 -11.07 2.98
C GLN A 633 -67.86 -11.73 3.90
N LEU A 634 -67.31 -10.96 4.84
CA LEU A 634 -66.61 -11.53 5.97
C LEU A 634 -67.71 -12.23 6.75
N ASN A 635 -67.88 -13.53 6.51
CA ASN A 635 -68.61 -14.38 7.41
C ASN A 635 -68.06 -14.11 8.80
N ASN A 636 -68.97 -13.85 9.74
CA ASN A 636 -68.70 -13.70 11.16
C ASN A 636 -68.02 -14.97 11.68
N ALA A 637 -66.72 -15.09 11.47
CA ALA A 637 -65.88 -15.96 12.26
C ALA A 637 -65.79 -15.27 13.61
N LEU A 638 -66.69 -15.67 14.51
CA LEU A 638 -66.51 -15.59 15.95
C LEU A 638 -65.03 -15.90 16.24
N ILE A 639 -64.25 -14.87 16.59
CA ILE A 639 -63.03 -15.14 17.35
C ILE A 639 -63.58 -15.59 18.69
N GLU A 640 -63.65 -16.91 18.90
CA GLU A 640 -64.06 -17.50 20.18
C GLU A 640 -63.28 -16.79 21.30
N GLY A 641 -63.97 -16.40 22.39
CA GLY A 641 -63.36 -15.71 23.52
C GLY A 641 -62.12 -16.40 24.08
N ASP A 642 -61.99 -17.71 23.83
CA ASP A 642 -60.83 -18.55 24.12
C ASP A 642 -59.55 -18.15 23.38
N VAL A 643 -59.62 -17.67 22.14
CA VAL A 643 -58.42 -17.29 21.37
C VAL A 643 -57.80 -16.02 21.94
N ILE A 644 -58.64 -15.08 22.39
CA ILE A 644 -58.19 -13.79 22.94
C ILE A 644 -57.70 -13.97 24.38
N SER A 645 -58.37 -14.81 25.20
CA SER A 645 -57.87 -15.16 26.53
C SER A 645 -56.56 -15.97 26.45
N ALA A 646 -56.43 -16.89 25.49
CA ALA A 646 -55.19 -17.61 25.21
C ALA A 646 -54.06 -16.65 24.79
N PHE A 647 -54.37 -15.66 23.95
CA PHE A 647 -53.41 -14.62 23.57
C PHE A 647 -52.90 -13.84 24.79
N TRP A 648 -53.77 -13.36 25.67
CA TRP A 648 -53.35 -12.62 26.87
C TRP A 648 -52.54 -13.50 27.83
N ARG A 649 -52.93 -14.78 28.02
CA ARG A 649 -52.17 -15.74 28.85
C ARG A 649 -50.78 -15.97 28.32
N PHE A 650 -50.66 -16.14 27.01
CA PHE A 650 -49.38 -16.24 26.33
C PHE A 650 -48.59 -14.94 26.48
N PHE A 651 -49.19 -13.79 26.22
CA PHE A 651 -48.53 -12.47 26.32
C PHE A 651 -48.00 -12.21 27.73
N HIS A 652 -48.78 -12.48 28.77
CA HIS A 652 -48.37 -12.29 30.17
C HIS A 652 -47.13 -13.12 30.52
N LYS A 653 -47.17 -14.43 30.24
CA LYS A 653 -46.02 -15.32 30.46
C LYS A 653 -44.82 -14.92 29.59
N ALA A 654 -45.06 -14.58 28.33
CA ALA A 654 -44.02 -14.15 27.41
C ALA A 654 -43.38 -12.81 27.82
N TYR A 655 -44.17 -11.86 28.33
CA TYR A 655 -43.71 -10.57 28.84
C TYR A 655 -42.84 -10.77 30.08
N ALA A 656 -43.28 -11.58 31.04
CA ALA A 656 -42.45 -11.95 32.18
C ALA A 656 -41.11 -12.57 31.74
N MET A 657 -41.16 -13.65 30.94
CA MET A 657 -39.94 -14.36 30.51
C MET A 657 -39.00 -13.49 29.65
N SER A 658 -39.52 -12.68 28.74
CA SER A 658 -38.70 -11.80 27.92
C SER A 658 -38.22 -10.56 28.68
N GLY A 659 -38.92 -10.12 29.73
CA GLY A 659 -38.48 -9.11 30.68
C GLY A 659 -37.17 -9.49 31.36
N TRP A 660 -37.05 -10.74 31.84
CA TRP A 660 -35.80 -11.27 32.40
C TRP A 660 -34.64 -11.16 31.42
N LEU A 661 -34.86 -11.52 30.15
CA LEU A 661 -33.85 -11.45 29.10
C LEU A 661 -33.43 -9.99 28.82
N ILE A 662 -34.41 -9.09 28.66
CA ILE A 662 -34.19 -7.67 28.35
C ILE A 662 -33.47 -6.96 29.49
N VAL A 663 -33.88 -7.19 30.74
CA VAL A 663 -33.23 -6.63 31.93
C VAL A 663 -31.80 -7.18 32.05
N SER A 664 -31.60 -8.48 31.85
CA SER A 664 -30.25 -9.09 31.90
C SER A 664 -29.32 -8.52 30.82
N LEU A 665 -29.79 -8.37 29.58
CA LEU A 665 -29.01 -7.75 28.48
C LEU A 665 -28.75 -6.26 28.74
N SER A 666 -29.70 -5.55 29.37
CA SER A 666 -29.54 -4.16 29.78
C SER A 666 -28.46 -4.01 30.85
N ILE A 667 -28.51 -4.82 31.92
CA ILE A 667 -27.50 -4.85 32.99
C ILE A 667 -26.12 -5.16 32.41
N LEU A 668 -26.05 -6.14 31.51
CA LEU A 668 -24.81 -6.55 30.86
C LEU A 668 -24.24 -5.44 29.93
N THR A 669 -25.12 -4.60 29.37
CA THR A 669 -24.75 -3.40 28.58
C THR A 669 -24.30 -2.23 29.47
N PHE A 670 -24.97 -2.01 30.60
CA PHE A 670 -24.66 -0.92 31.55
C PHE A 670 -23.40 -1.20 32.37
N SER A 671 -23.22 -2.43 32.83
CA SER A 671 -22.02 -2.89 33.56
C SER A 671 -20.75 -2.79 32.74
N GLY A 672 -20.85 -2.75 31.40
CA GLY A 672 -19.69 -2.70 30.52
C GLY A 672 -18.87 -3.99 30.51
N LEU A 673 -19.38 -5.10 31.06
CA LEU A 673 -18.69 -6.39 31.11
C LEU A 673 -18.25 -6.89 29.72
N LEU A 674 -19.08 -6.69 28.69
CA LEU A 674 -18.69 -7.00 27.30
C LEU A 674 -17.57 -6.09 26.77
N ARG A 675 -17.42 -4.87 27.30
CA ARG A 675 -16.38 -3.92 26.90
C ARG A 675 -15.00 -4.31 27.42
N HIS A 676 -14.91 -5.09 28.50
CA HIS A 676 -13.65 -5.52 29.10
C HIS A 676 -13.12 -6.85 28.56
N ARG A 677 -13.96 -7.65 27.90
CA ARG A 677 -13.58 -8.98 27.37
C ARG A 677 -12.81 -8.93 26.04
N GLU A 678 -12.80 -7.79 25.36
CA GLU A 678 -12.09 -7.56 24.09
C GLU A 678 -10.81 -6.69 24.23
N LYS A 679 -10.43 -6.33 25.46
CA LYS A 679 -9.08 -5.85 25.79
C LYS A 679 -8.17 -7.04 26.04
#